data_AF-A0AAC9AP06-F1
#
_entry.id   AF-A0AAC9AP06-F1
#
_cell.length_a   1.000
_cell.length_b   1.000
_cell.length_c   1.000
_cell.angle_alpha   90.00
_cell.angle_beta   90.00
_cell.angle_gamma   90.00
#
_symmetry.space_group_name_H-M   'P 1'
#
loop_
_entity.id
_entity.type
_entity.pdbx_description
1 polymer ?
#
loop_
_entity_poly.entity_id
_entity_poly.type
_entity_poly.pdbx_seq_one_letter_code
_entity_poly.pdbx_strand_id
1 'polypeptide(L)'
;MTLNSVKALDAVSRIDVTLPTLPSGSSRAYIRHFLRGTSATSYATMVMVGPDGSSSVILERLRNGAETKFSEVPGPKLTAGKAFSLQISAVGTNPVRLGAKVWAAGTSEPSTWSALATDAAAERVTAAGPAGVTLYASKSGSVTPVRFDNLLTASTTTAPSNTPAPSPTPTTSTPTPSPTPVLTDYPGQRLQAGAIAPGNQSYSVPATAKFVATTGSDANTGTQASPLRTISAATKAAGAGGTVVVRGGVYHEQVLIYPHDRLTVEAYPGEAVWLDGSEPVSGWAKSGSVWVRSGWTTSFDASPTYTKGAPDGTTASWQWINPKYPMASHPDQMWVDGAALTQVASRDAVTTGTFYVDESADQLVLGSDPTGRKVEASTLAEAMSIRSKDSLIRGIGVRRYATSVPMMGTVSTYFTGVTLENVTIADNATTGLFIGAADATLRNVTVRNNGLMGIGGNKADGLTARSVLSVGNNSQHFNNAPVSGAFKITTSRNVTVTDSAFINNSGHGPWFDESVYNVTFTHNDATGNLGKGLVFELSDRIIAADNTFIHNADDGVAIMNSGNATIWNNTIAGNGGGIDITEDSRRASDLSLPGHDKRQPLPDPTVPWIVTNVSVANNVVSQSAGEYLLRVADWSREFTGGQMVSQSEGNLFHRASATAPTYVTVWSPQAGAGSKGYPTWDAYRAATGLDASSLLVTGTSPLTSAYQLNSQYASRASSSLPVTAQVAAAAPRLAQGSRILGAGAR
;
A
#
# COMPACT_ATOMS: atom_id res chain seq x y z
N MET A 1 -2.35 -29.27 -53.50
CA MET A 1 -1.06 -29.62 -52.87
C MET A 1 -1.33 -30.18 -51.48
N THR A 2 -0.68 -31.28 -51.11
CA THR A 2 -0.79 -31.90 -49.79
C THR A 2 0.61 -32.03 -49.20
N LEU A 3 0.81 -31.60 -47.96
CA LEU A 3 2.10 -31.67 -47.27
C LEU A 3 2.16 -32.91 -46.39
N ASN A 4 2.51 -34.04 -47.01
CA ASN A 4 2.46 -35.35 -46.37
C ASN A 4 3.35 -35.48 -45.12
N SER A 5 4.39 -34.65 -44.96
CA SER A 5 5.28 -34.63 -43.79
C SER A 5 4.72 -33.82 -42.60
N VAL A 6 3.74 -32.94 -42.83
CA VAL A 6 3.18 -32.06 -41.80
C VAL A 6 1.87 -32.63 -41.31
N LYS A 7 1.93 -33.54 -40.32
CA LYS A 7 0.75 -34.22 -39.77
C LYS A 7 0.53 -33.80 -38.33
N ALA A 8 -0.69 -33.36 -38.04
CA ALA A 8 -1.11 -33.06 -36.68
C ALA A 8 -2.58 -33.43 -36.50
N LEU A 9 -2.93 -33.80 -35.28
CA LEU A 9 -4.32 -33.93 -34.87
C LEU A 9 -4.85 -32.52 -34.59
N ASP A 10 -4.45 -31.91 -33.48
CA ASP A 10 -4.89 -30.57 -33.13
C ASP A 10 -3.91 -29.52 -33.69
N ALA A 11 -4.38 -28.70 -34.61
CA ALA A 11 -3.52 -27.81 -35.40
C ALA A 11 -4.19 -26.51 -35.80
N VAL A 12 -3.36 -25.47 -35.91
CA VAL A 12 -3.67 -24.21 -36.59
C VAL A 12 -2.72 -24.06 -37.78
N SER A 13 -3.25 -23.65 -38.92
CA SER A 13 -2.46 -23.46 -40.14
C SER A 13 -2.85 -22.16 -40.83
N ARG A 14 -1.84 -21.34 -41.17
CA ARG A 14 -1.96 -20.04 -41.85
C ARG A 14 -1.21 -20.07 -43.16
N ILE A 15 -1.79 -19.51 -44.21
CA ILE A 15 -1.12 -19.33 -45.50
C ILE A 15 -1.44 -17.96 -46.08
N ASP A 16 -0.47 -17.34 -46.74
CA ASP A 16 -0.71 -16.13 -47.52
C ASP A 16 -1.06 -16.50 -48.95
N VAL A 17 -2.08 -15.85 -49.49
CA VAL A 17 -2.65 -16.14 -50.81
C VAL A 17 -2.66 -14.87 -51.64
N THR A 18 -2.19 -14.94 -52.88
CA THR A 18 -2.28 -13.83 -53.83
C THR A 18 -2.95 -14.27 -55.12
N LEU A 19 -3.94 -13.49 -55.58
CA LEU A 19 -4.49 -13.59 -56.93
C LEU A 19 -3.94 -12.42 -57.76
N PRO A 20 -3.05 -12.63 -58.75
CA PRO A 20 -2.53 -11.56 -59.60
C PRO A 20 -3.63 -10.82 -60.37
N THR A 21 -4.74 -11.49 -60.69
CA THR A 21 -5.93 -10.92 -61.32
C THR A 21 -7.18 -11.40 -60.57
N LEU A 22 -8.29 -10.66 -60.62
CA LEU A 22 -9.57 -11.16 -60.09
C LEU A 22 -10.29 -12.03 -61.14
N PRO A 23 -11.24 -12.89 -60.74
CA PRO A 23 -12.13 -13.58 -61.68
C PRO A 23 -12.87 -12.58 -62.58
N SER A 24 -13.32 -13.02 -63.75
CA SER A 24 -14.08 -12.18 -64.70
C SER A 24 -15.49 -12.69 -64.93
N GLY A 25 -16.42 -11.81 -65.33
CA GLY A 25 -17.79 -12.18 -65.67
C GLY A 25 -18.53 -12.84 -64.50
N SER A 26 -19.16 -13.99 -64.73
CA SER A 26 -19.86 -14.76 -63.70
C SER A 26 -18.96 -15.74 -62.94
N SER A 27 -17.66 -15.80 -63.23
CA SER A 27 -16.74 -16.78 -62.64
C SER A 27 -16.40 -16.47 -61.19
N ARG A 28 -16.00 -17.52 -60.46
CA ARG A 28 -15.55 -17.46 -59.07
C ARG A 28 -14.29 -18.31 -58.89
N ALA A 29 -13.38 -17.85 -58.03
CA ALA A 29 -12.23 -18.64 -57.57
C ALA A 29 -12.53 -19.22 -56.19
N TYR A 30 -12.21 -20.50 -55.99
CA TYR A 30 -12.46 -21.24 -54.76
C TYR A 30 -11.12 -21.75 -54.24
N ILE A 31 -10.65 -21.12 -53.16
CA ILE A 31 -9.32 -21.35 -52.60
C ILE A 31 -9.49 -22.01 -51.25
N ARG A 32 -9.02 -23.26 -51.13
CA ARG A 32 -9.15 -24.04 -49.90
C ARG A 32 -7.81 -24.20 -49.21
N HIS A 33 -7.81 -24.02 -47.90
CA HIS A 33 -6.74 -24.43 -46.99
C HIS A 33 -7.31 -25.49 -46.05
N PHE A 34 -6.74 -26.69 -46.07
CA PHE A 34 -7.24 -27.83 -45.31
C PHE A 34 -6.26 -28.37 -44.26
N LEU A 35 -6.82 -29.01 -43.25
CA LEU A 35 -6.17 -29.72 -42.14
C LEU A 35 -6.72 -31.14 -42.00
N ARG A 36 -5.95 -32.02 -41.35
CA ARG A 36 -6.31 -33.40 -41.00
C ARG A 36 -6.68 -34.30 -42.19
N GLY A 37 -6.03 -34.13 -43.34
CA GLY A 37 -6.26 -35.08 -44.41
C GLY A 37 -5.83 -34.61 -45.79
N THR A 38 -6.66 -34.88 -46.78
CA THR A 38 -6.36 -34.65 -48.20
C THR A 38 -7.42 -33.76 -48.84
N SER A 39 -7.26 -33.52 -50.14
CA SER A 39 -8.24 -32.82 -50.97
C SER A 39 -9.62 -33.49 -51.01
N ALA A 40 -9.75 -34.77 -50.63
CA ALA A 40 -11.02 -35.50 -50.64
C ALA A 40 -11.60 -35.73 -49.24
N THR A 41 -10.76 -35.76 -48.20
CA THR A 41 -11.18 -36.00 -46.82
C THR A 41 -10.39 -35.11 -45.88
N SER A 42 -10.99 -34.05 -45.33
CA SER A 42 -10.31 -33.06 -44.47
C SER A 42 -11.31 -32.09 -43.82
N TYR A 43 -10.83 -31.25 -42.90
CA TYR A 43 -11.47 -29.97 -42.59
C TYR A 43 -10.82 -28.87 -43.40
N ALA A 44 -11.62 -27.96 -43.96
CA ALA A 44 -11.11 -26.89 -44.79
C ALA A 44 -11.76 -25.55 -44.47
N THR A 45 -11.01 -24.49 -44.70
CA THR A 45 -11.56 -23.16 -44.93
C THR A 45 -11.44 -22.85 -46.41
N MET A 46 -12.53 -22.38 -47.01
CA MET A 46 -12.60 -21.98 -48.40
C MET A 46 -12.87 -20.48 -48.49
N VAL A 47 -12.06 -19.78 -49.27
CA VAL A 47 -12.36 -18.41 -49.70
C VAL A 47 -12.91 -18.45 -51.11
N MET A 48 -14.16 -18.05 -51.26
CA MET A 48 -14.80 -17.86 -52.57
C MET A 48 -14.66 -16.40 -52.99
N VAL A 49 -14.07 -16.13 -54.15
CA VAL A 49 -13.77 -14.76 -54.63
C VAL A 49 -14.58 -14.43 -55.88
N GLY A 50 -15.22 -13.26 -55.86
CA GLY A 50 -15.97 -12.67 -56.97
C GLY A 50 -15.16 -11.73 -57.87
N PRO A 51 -15.71 -11.34 -59.03
CA PRO A 51 -15.02 -10.52 -60.03
C PRO A 51 -14.76 -9.08 -59.57
N ASP A 52 -15.52 -8.59 -58.60
CA ASP A 52 -15.37 -7.28 -57.96
C ASP A 52 -14.49 -7.33 -56.70
N GLY A 53 -13.90 -8.49 -56.40
CA GLY A 53 -13.10 -8.73 -55.19
C GLY A 53 -13.94 -9.03 -53.95
N SER A 54 -15.27 -9.10 -54.05
CA SER A 54 -16.10 -9.61 -52.94
C SER A 54 -15.67 -11.04 -52.59
N SER A 55 -15.66 -11.37 -51.30
CA SER A 55 -15.31 -12.71 -50.86
C SER A 55 -16.22 -13.24 -49.77
N SER A 56 -16.36 -14.57 -49.72
CA SER A 56 -16.98 -15.30 -48.62
C SER A 56 -15.95 -16.24 -47.99
N VAL A 57 -15.94 -16.34 -46.67
CA VAL A 57 -15.15 -17.32 -45.91
C VAL A 57 -16.07 -18.45 -45.48
N ILE A 58 -15.77 -19.65 -45.94
CA ILE A 58 -16.56 -20.85 -45.69
C ILE A 58 -15.74 -21.80 -44.85
N LEU A 59 -16.34 -22.38 -43.82
CA LEU A 59 -15.76 -23.45 -43.02
C LEU A 59 -16.50 -24.75 -43.33
N GLU A 60 -15.76 -25.80 -43.68
CA GLU A 60 -16.36 -27.02 -44.22
C GLU A 60 -15.58 -28.28 -43.84
N ARG A 61 -16.24 -29.43 -44.03
CA ARG A 61 -15.64 -30.76 -44.00
C ARG A 61 -15.78 -31.39 -45.37
N LEU A 62 -14.72 -32.05 -45.84
CA LEU A 62 -14.74 -32.96 -46.97
C LEU A 62 -14.70 -34.41 -46.48
N ARG A 63 -15.52 -35.28 -47.08
CA ARG A 63 -15.48 -36.74 -46.89
C ARG A 63 -15.66 -37.43 -48.23
N ASN A 64 -14.62 -38.09 -48.72
CA ASN A 64 -14.60 -38.74 -50.04
C ASN A 64 -15.07 -37.81 -51.18
N GLY A 65 -14.73 -36.52 -51.09
CA GLY A 65 -15.12 -35.48 -52.05
C GLY A 65 -16.48 -34.82 -51.79
N ALA A 66 -17.29 -35.34 -50.86
CA ALA A 66 -18.55 -34.71 -50.46
C ALA A 66 -18.28 -33.56 -49.46
N GLU A 67 -18.87 -32.39 -49.74
CA GLU A 67 -18.71 -31.18 -48.93
C GLU A 67 -19.86 -31.02 -47.91
N THR A 68 -19.51 -30.74 -46.66
CA THR A 68 -20.44 -30.31 -45.62
C THR A 68 -20.01 -28.93 -45.14
N LYS A 69 -20.79 -27.89 -45.45
CA LYS A 69 -20.52 -26.52 -45.01
C LYS A 69 -21.10 -26.27 -43.63
N PHE A 70 -20.29 -25.75 -42.72
CA PHE A 70 -20.72 -25.41 -41.36
C PHE A 70 -21.07 -23.94 -41.21
N SER A 71 -20.35 -23.07 -41.92
CA SER A 71 -20.52 -21.62 -41.83
C SER A 71 -20.08 -20.98 -43.13
N GLU A 72 -20.78 -19.92 -43.53
CA GLU A 72 -20.40 -19.00 -44.61
C GLU A 72 -20.60 -17.58 -44.09
N VAL A 73 -19.52 -16.81 -44.04
CA VAL A 73 -19.53 -15.42 -43.56
C VAL A 73 -18.92 -14.49 -44.63
N PRO A 74 -19.29 -13.20 -44.67
CA PRO A 74 -18.62 -12.23 -45.52
C PRO A 74 -17.12 -12.17 -45.21
N GLY A 75 -16.29 -12.25 -46.24
CA GLY A 75 -14.85 -12.04 -46.17
C GLY A 75 -14.44 -10.62 -46.52
N PRO A 76 -13.16 -10.25 -46.32
CA PRO A 76 -12.66 -8.94 -46.72
C PRO A 76 -12.73 -8.75 -48.23
N LYS A 77 -12.85 -7.50 -48.67
CA LYS A 77 -12.73 -7.17 -50.10
C LYS A 77 -11.29 -7.39 -50.56
N LEU A 78 -11.09 -8.30 -51.50
CA LEU A 78 -9.78 -8.68 -52.02
C LEU A 78 -9.41 -7.81 -53.23
N THR A 79 -8.12 -7.49 -53.34
CA THR A 79 -7.58 -6.66 -54.42
C THR A 79 -6.58 -7.47 -55.24
N ALA A 80 -6.68 -7.41 -56.58
CA ALA A 80 -5.73 -8.05 -57.48
C ALA A 80 -4.28 -7.68 -57.11
N GLY A 81 -3.39 -8.67 -57.06
CA GLY A 81 -1.98 -8.50 -56.73
C GLY A 81 -1.66 -8.24 -55.26
N LYS A 82 -2.65 -8.15 -54.37
CA LYS A 82 -2.44 -8.03 -52.92
C LYS A 82 -2.65 -9.38 -52.23
N ALA A 83 -1.76 -9.70 -51.29
CA ALA A 83 -1.83 -10.92 -50.52
C ALA A 83 -2.86 -10.81 -49.37
N PHE A 84 -3.52 -11.90 -49.06
CA PHE A 84 -4.35 -12.06 -47.85
C PHE A 84 -3.94 -13.32 -47.09
N SER A 85 -4.00 -13.28 -45.77
CA SER A 85 -3.73 -14.44 -44.92
C SER A 85 -5.02 -15.22 -44.69
N LEU A 86 -4.95 -16.54 -44.83
CA LEU A 86 -6.03 -17.50 -44.62
C LEU A 86 -5.63 -18.49 -43.54
N GLN A 87 -6.34 -18.49 -42.41
CA GLN A 87 -6.05 -19.36 -41.27
C GLN A 87 -7.21 -20.31 -40.96
N ILE A 88 -6.89 -21.58 -40.69
CA ILE A 88 -7.82 -22.60 -40.18
C ILE A 88 -7.27 -23.22 -38.89
N SER A 89 -8.16 -23.51 -37.94
CA SER A 89 -7.87 -24.29 -36.74
C SER A 89 -8.84 -25.47 -36.62
N ALA A 90 -8.33 -26.63 -36.22
CA ALA A 90 -9.12 -27.84 -35.92
C ALA A 90 -8.59 -28.53 -34.66
N VAL A 91 -9.41 -28.61 -33.60
CA VAL A 91 -9.03 -29.12 -32.28
C VAL A 91 -10.07 -30.09 -31.72
N GLY A 92 -9.63 -31.20 -31.12
CA GLY A 92 -10.45 -32.23 -30.50
C GLY A 92 -10.88 -33.33 -31.48
N THR A 93 -11.48 -34.41 -30.97
CA THR A 93 -11.94 -35.56 -31.76
C THR A 93 -13.42 -35.90 -31.55
N ASN A 94 -14.06 -35.38 -30.51
CA ASN A 94 -15.50 -35.55 -30.25
C ASN A 94 -16.03 -34.49 -29.24
N PRO A 95 -16.61 -33.37 -29.68
CA PRO A 95 -16.65 -32.89 -31.07
C PRO A 95 -15.30 -32.34 -31.56
N VAL A 96 -15.17 -32.10 -32.86
CA VAL A 96 -14.07 -31.29 -33.41
C VAL A 96 -14.49 -29.81 -33.43
N ARG A 97 -13.70 -28.92 -32.81
CA ARG A 97 -13.89 -27.46 -32.85
C ARG A 97 -13.10 -26.85 -33.99
N LEU A 98 -13.76 -26.04 -34.79
CA LEU A 98 -13.23 -25.47 -36.02
C LEU A 98 -13.31 -23.95 -36.00
N GLY A 99 -12.30 -23.30 -36.59
CA GLY A 99 -12.25 -21.84 -36.72
C GLY A 99 -11.55 -21.42 -38.01
N ALA A 100 -12.03 -20.35 -38.63
CA ALA A 100 -11.40 -19.73 -39.79
C ALA A 100 -11.37 -18.20 -39.67
N LYS A 101 -10.32 -17.60 -40.21
CA LYS A 101 -10.24 -16.14 -40.36
C LYS A 101 -9.40 -15.74 -41.58
N VAL A 102 -9.73 -14.57 -42.12
CA VAL A 102 -9.12 -14.00 -43.32
C VAL A 102 -8.86 -12.51 -43.11
N TRP A 103 -7.65 -12.05 -43.44
CA TRP A 103 -7.27 -10.64 -43.32
C TRP A 103 -6.21 -10.27 -44.36
N ALA A 104 -5.96 -8.98 -44.55
CA ALA A 104 -4.92 -8.52 -45.46
C ALA A 104 -3.53 -8.93 -44.93
N ALA A 105 -2.69 -9.52 -45.77
CA ALA A 105 -1.36 -9.94 -45.33
C ALA A 105 -0.52 -8.70 -44.98
N GLY A 106 0.26 -8.77 -43.91
CA GLY A 106 1.08 -7.66 -43.40
C GLY A 106 0.36 -6.70 -42.45
N THR A 107 -0.94 -6.88 -42.17
CA THR A 107 -1.63 -6.17 -41.09
C THR A 107 -1.74 -7.03 -39.83
N SER A 108 -2.12 -6.41 -38.72
CA SER A 108 -2.38 -7.14 -37.46
C SER A 108 -3.43 -8.23 -37.66
N GLU A 109 -3.14 -9.42 -37.14
CA GLU A 109 -4.04 -10.56 -37.14
C GLU A 109 -5.29 -10.24 -36.29
N PRO A 110 -6.52 -10.49 -36.81
CA PRO A 110 -7.73 -10.27 -36.03
C PRO A 110 -7.75 -11.11 -34.75
N SER A 111 -8.11 -10.48 -33.64
CA SER A 111 -8.28 -11.14 -32.32
C SER A 111 -9.48 -12.08 -32.27
N THR A 112 -10.46 -11.89 -33.16
CA THR A 112 -11.65 -12.74 -33.32
C THR A 112 -11.55 -13.62 -34.57
N TRP A 113 -12.04 -14.85 -34.48
CA TRP A 113 -12.32 -15.74 -35.60
C TRP A 113 -13.50 -15.21 -36.43
N SER A 114 -13.34 -15.18 -37.76
CA SER A 114 -14.41 -14.76 -38.67
C SER A 114 -15.54 -15.79 -38.72
N ALA A 115 -15.20 -17.08 -38.69
CA ALA A 115 -16.15 -18.19 -38.66
C ALA A 115 -15.74 -19.23 -37.62
N LEU A 116 -16.72 -19.81 -36.94
CA LEU A 116 -16.56 -20.88 -35.94
C LEU A 116 -17.56 -22.00 -36.23
N ALA A 117 -17.18 -23.25 -35.97
CA ALA A 117 -18.10 -24.38 -35.98
C ALA A 117 -17.69 -25.51 -35.04
N THR A 118 -18.63 -26.43 -34.81
CA THR A 118 -18.43 -27.66 -34.03
C THR A 118 -18.97 -28.84 -34.83
N ASP A 119 -18.11 -29.83 -35.13
CA ASP A 119 -18.51 -31.07 -35.80
C ASP A 119 -18.58 -32.23 -34.80
N ALA A 120 -19.80 -32.63 -34.47
CA ALA A 120 -20.10 -33.79 -33.61
C ALA A 120 -20.64 -34.99 -34.40
N ALA A 121 -20.72 -34.91 -35.73
CA ALA A 121 -21.30 -35.97 -36.55
C ALA A 121 -20.46 -37.25 -36.53
N ALA A 122 -21.05 -38.39 -36.86
CA ALA A 122 -20.34 -39.67 -36.90
C ALA A 122 -19.23 -39.68 -37.96
N GLU A 123 -19.40 -38.93 -39.05
CA GLU A 123 -18.50 -38.85 -40.21
C GLU A 123 -17.38 -37.81 -40.05
N ARG A 124 -17.26 -37.18 -38.88
CA ARG A 124 -16.24 -36.17 -38.56
C ARG A 124 -14.81 -36.71 -38.75
N VAL A 125 -13.86 -35.84 -39.06
CA VAL A 125 -12.46 -36.24 -39.29
C VAL A 125 -11.72 -36.33 -37.95
N THR A 126 -11.52 -37.55 -37.46
CA THR A 126 -10.93 -37.82 -36.13
C THR A 126 -9.45 -38.20 -36.17
N ALA A 127 -8.91 -38.56 -37.33
CA ALA A 127 -7.52 -38.95 -37.48
C ALA A 127 -6.61 -37.72 -37.68
N ALA A 128 -5.39 -37.80 -37.17
CA ALA A 128 -4.32 -36.87 -37.55
C ALA A 128 -4.04 -37.01 -39.04
N GLY A 129 -3.77 -35.90 -39.72
CA GLY A 129 -3.56 -35.93 -41.16
C GLY A 129 -2.84 -34.69 -41.66
N PRO A 130 -2.45 -34.67 -42.95
CA PRO A 130 -1.67 -33.59 -43.48
C PRO A 130 -2.46 -32.28 -43.64
N ALA A 131 -1.72 -31.18 -43.72
CA ALA A 131 -2.21 -29.88 -44.15
C ALA A 131 -2.00 -29.69 -45.66
N GLY A 132 -2.73 -28.77 -46.27
CA GLY A 132 -2.50 -28.43 -47.67
C GLY A 132 -3.52 -27.46 -48.25
N VAL A 133 -3.47 -27.30 -49.57
CA VAL A 133 -4.34 -26.38 -50.30
C VAL A 133 -4.94 -27.02 -51.54
N THR A 134 -6.16 -26.64 -51.89
CA THR A 134 -6.78 -26.97 -53.17
C THR A 134 -7.35 -25.72 -53.83
N LEU A 135 -7.42 -25.78 -55.15
CA LEU A 135 -7.94 -24.70 -55.99
C LEU A 135 -9.00 -25.27 -56.90
N TYR A 136 -10.10 -24.54 -57.03
CA TYR A 136 -11.11 -24.79 -58.03
C TYR A 136 -11.53 -23.46 -58.67
N ALA A 137 -11.75 -23.45 -59.98
CA ALA A 137 -12.30 -22.33 -60.71
C ALA A 137 -13.49 -22.85 -61.54
N SER A 138 -14.57 -22.06 -61.63
CA SER A 138 -15.75 -22.49 -62.39
C SER A 138 -15.47 -22.56 -63.90
N LYS A 139 -16.12 -23.51 -64.59
CA LYS A 139 -15.94 -23.82 -66.03
C LYS A 139 -16.14 -22.66 -67.01
N SER A 140 -16.71 -21.52 -66.59
CA SER A 140 -17.19 -20.45 -67.48
C SER A 140 -16.26 -19.23 -67.60
N GLY A 141 -15.00 -19.27 -67.15
CA GLY A 141 -14.06 -18.14 -67.30
C GLY A 141 -12.58 -18.50 -67.24
N SER A 142 -11.73 -17.51 -67.53
CA SER A 142 -10.27 -17.65 -67.55
C SER A 142 -9.71 -18.03 -66.18
N VAL A 143 -8.87 -19.06 -66.14
CA VAL A 143 -8.19 -19.51 -64.92
C VAL A 143 -7.25 -18.42 -64.43
N THR A 144 -7.51 -17.90 -63.22
CA THR A 144 -6.62 -16.97 -62.53
C THR A 144 -5.51 -17.75 -61.83
N PRO A 145 -4.22 -17.42 -62.02
CA PRO A 145 -3.15 -17.99 -61.21
C PRO A 145 -3.37 -17.68 -59.73
N VAL A 146 -3.23 -18.66 -58.83
CA VAL A 146 -3.23 -18.41 -57.38
C VAL A 146 -1.87 -18.76 -56.85
N ARG A 147 -1.26 -17.80 -56.14
CA ARG A 147 0.04 -17.98 -55.47
C ARG A 147 -0.19 -18.20 -53.99
N PHE A 148 0.60 -19.10 -53.43
CA PHE A 148 0.60 -19.44 -52.02
C PHE A 148 2.00 -19.18 -51.47
N ASP A 149 2.08 -18.54 -50.31
CA ASP A 149 3.34 -18.23 -49.62
C ASP A 149 3.16 -18.25 -48.10
N ASN A 150 4.25 -18.19 -47.34
CA ASN A 150 4.27 -18.08 -45.87
C ASN A 150 3.38 -19.10 -45.15
N LEU A 151 3.31 -20.33 -45.67
CA LEU A 151 2.57 -21.40 -45.02
C LEU A 151 3.23 -21.80 -43.70
N LEU A 152 2.50 -21.61 -42.61
CA LEU A 152 2.87 -22.01 -41.27
C LEU A 152 1.81 -22.95 -40.72
N THR A 153 2.22 -24.13 -40.25
CA THR A 153 1.35 -25.05 -39.52
C THR A 153 1.97 -25.33 -38.16
N ALA A 154 1.19 -25.16 -37.10
CA ALA A 154 1.61 -25.41 -35.73
C ALA A 154 0.59 -26.29 -35.01
N SER A 155 1.06 -27.18 -34.14
CA SER A 155 0.19 -27.89 -33.21
C SER A 155 -0.42 -26.90 -32.21
N THR A 156 -1.69 -27.08 -31.87
CA THR A 156 -2.38 -26.26 -30.85
C THR A 156 -3.33 -27.14 -30.06
N THR A 157 -3.43 -26.95 -28.75
CA THR A 157 -4.46 -27.61 -27.91
C THR A 157 -5.63 -26.68 -27.62
N THR A 158 -5.55 -25.41 -28.00
CA THR A 158 -6.57 -24.40 -27.73
C THR A 158 -7.62 -24.40 -28.83
N ALA A 159 -8.85 -24.79 -28.50
CA ALA A 159 -9.97 -24.73 -29.44
C ALA A 159 -10.28 -23.28 -29.85
N PRO A 160 -10.62 -23.03 -31.12
CA PRO A 160 -10.98 -21.69 -31.59
C PRO A 160 -12.28 -21.20 -30.93
N SER A 161 -12.27 -19.97 -30.41
CA SER A 161 -13.40 -19.34 -29.70
C SER A 161 -13.35 -17.82 -29.88
N ASN A 162 -14.52 -17.19 -30.03
CA ASN A 162 -14.71 -15.73 -29.95
C ASN A 162 -15.21 -15.28 -28.58
N THR A 163 -15.64 -16.22 -27.74
CA THR A 163 -15.81 -15.99 -26.31
C THR A 163 -14.42 -15.71 -25.75
N PRO A 164 -14.21 -14.60 -25.00
CA PRO A 164 -12.98 -14.40 -24.25
C PRO A 164 -12.66 -15.70 -23.53
N ALA A 165 -11.43 -16.20 -23.68
CA ALA A 165 -11.03 -17.38 -22.94
C ALA A 165 -11.41 -17.13 -21.47
N PRO A 166 -12.12 -18.05 -20.78
CA PRO A 166 -12.21 -17.95 -19.33
C PRO A 166 -10.77 -17.80 -18.89
N SER A 167 -10.47 -16.67 -18.22
CA SER A 167 -9.17 -16.52 -17.56
C SER A 167 -8.92 -17.84 -16.86
N PRO A 168 -7.77 -18.49 -17.07
CA PRO A 168 -7.52 -19.78 -16.45
C PRO A 168 -7.95 -19.65 -15.00
N THR A 169 -8.91 -20.48 -14.57
CA THR A 169 -9.05 -20.77 -13.15
C THR A 169 -7.63 -21.04 -12.71
N PRO A 170 -7.07 -20.25 -11.76
CA PRO A 170 -5.71 -20.46 -11.35
C PRO A 170 -5.59 -21.94 -11.06
N THR A 171 -4.80 -22.66 -11.85
CA THR A 171 -4.14 -23.81 -11.28
C THR A 171 -3.45 -23.18 -10.10
N THR A 172 -3.86 -23.60 -8.92
CA THR A 172 -3.09 -23.40 -7.73
C THR A 172 -1.72 -24.05 -8.00
N SER A 173 -0.83 -23.33 -8.71
CA SER A 173 0.33 -22.89 -7.96
C SER A 173 -0.31 -22.32 -6.71
N THR A 174 -0.21 -23.06 -5.60
CA THR A 174 -0.05 -22.38 -4.33
C THR A 174 0.73 -21.13 -4.71
N PRO A 175 0.20 -19.92 -4.47
CA PRO A 175 1.13 -18.81 -4.47
C PRO A 175 2.31 -19.39 -3.70
N THR A 176 3.54 -19.32 -4.23
CA THR A 176 4.61 -19.18 -3.24
C THR A 176 4.02 -18.08 -2.37
N PRO A 177 3.58 -18.39 -1.13
CA PRO A 177 2.79 -17.45 -0.37
C PRO A 177 3.52 -16.16 -0.60
N SER A 178 2.84 -15.15 -1.18
CA SER A 178 3.45 -13.83 -1.17
C SER A 178 3.76 -13.68 0.30
N PRO A 179 5.06 -13.80 0.68
CA PRO A 179 5.47 -14.54 1.88
C PRO A 179 4.56 -14.01 2.95
N THR A 180 3.66 -14.86 3.50
CA THR A 180 2.64 -14.44 4.49
C THR A 180 3.30 -13.34 5.26
N PRO A 181 2.94 -12.04 5.08
CA PRO A 181 3.89 -10.93 5.26
C PRO A 181 4.63 -11.27 6.51
N VAL A 182 5.87 -11.74 6.34
CA VAL A 182 6.58 -12.30 7.48
C VAL A 182 6.71 -11.03 8.29
N LEU A 183 5.91 -10.92 9.35
CA LEU A 183 6.04 -9.89 10.35
C LEU A 183 7.50 -10.06 10.70
N THR A 184 8.30 -9.19 10.12
CA THR A 184 9.74 -9.27 10.24
C THR A 184 9.87 -9.04 11.73
N ASP A 185 10.26 -10.08 12.47
CA ASP A 185 10.23 -10.01 13.93
C ASP A 185 11.30 -8.97 14.28
N TYR A 186 10.88 -7.72 14.43
CA TYR A 186 11.80 -6.63 14.63
C TYR A 186 12.33 -6.77 16.06
N PRO A 187 13.66 -6.72 16.29
CA PRO A 187 14.22 -6.84 17.63
C PRO A 187 13.56 -5.82 18.58
N GLY A 188 12.81 -6.31 19.58
CA GLY A 188 12.06 -5.45 20.51
C GLY A 188 10.58 -5.23 20.18
N GLN A 189 10.07 -5.75 19.05
CA GLN A 189 8.63 -5.88 18.83
C GLN A 189 8.10 -7.02 19.70
N ARG A 190 7.03 -6.76 20.45
CA ARG A 190 6.28 -7.72 21.26
C ARG A 190 4.99 -8.12 20.52
N LEU A 191 4.34 -7.16 19.87
CA LEU A 191 2.96 -7.29 19.40
C LEU A 191 2.86 -7.73 17.94
N GLN A 192 1.93 -8.63 17.66
CA GLN A 192 1.44 -8.89 16.30
C GLN A 192 0.30 -7.91 16.00
N ALA A 193 0.66 -6.65 15.77
CA ALA A 193 -0.29 -5.60 15.42
C ALA A 193 -0.51 -5.52 13.91
N GLY A 194 -1.60 -4.85 13.51
CA GLY A 194 -1.87 -4.47 12.12
C GLY A 194 -3.00 -5.26 11.47
N ALA A 195 -3.22 -4.92 10.21
CA ALA A 195 -4.21 -5.56 9.35
C ALA A 195 -3.78 -6.98 8.98
N ILE A 196 -4.76 -7.88 8.96
CA ILE A 196 -4.62 -9.14 8.23
C ILE A 196 -4.39 -8.79 6.74
N ALA A 197 -3.53 -9.53 6.04
CA ALA A 197 -3.26 -9.27 4.62
C ALA A 197 -4.56 -9.35 3.77
N PRO A 198 -4.80 -8.40 2.83
CA PRO A 198 -6.00 -8.42 1.99
C PRO A 198 -6.24 -9.76 1.30
N GLY A 199 -7.48 -10.25 1.37
CA GLY A 199 -7.91 -11.54 0.83
C GLY A 199 -7.94 -12.69 1.84
N ASN A 200 -7.52 -12.46 3.09
CA ASN A 200 -7.63 -13.45 4.17
C ASN A 200 -8.77 -13.14 5.15
N GLN A 201 -9.61 -12.17 4.83
CA GLN A 201 -10.80 -11.79 5.61
C GLN A 201 -12.04 -12.52 5.09
N SER A 202 -13.02 -12.76 5.96
CA SER A 202 -14.31 -13.36 5.60
C SER A 202 -15.45 -12.63 6.31
N TYR A 203 -16.09 -11.70 5.60
CA TYR A 203 -17.20 -10.89 6.11
C TYR A 203 -18.56 -11.45 5.65
N SER A 204 -19.61 -11.30 6.43
CA SER A 204 -20.94 -11.72 5.99
C SER A 204 -21.49 -10.76 4.93
N VAL A 205 -21.85 -11.27 3.76
CA VAL A 205 -22.39 -10.47 2.64
C VAL A 205 -23.91 -10.30 2.78
N PRO A 206 -24.43 -9.08 2.99
CA PRO A 206 -25.87 -8.85 3.06
C PRO A 206 -26.55 -9.03 1.70
N ALA A 207 -27.78 -9.56 1.69
CA ALA A 207 -28.56 -9.73 0.44
C ALA A 207 -28.87 -8.41 -0.28
N THR A 208 -28.87 -7.28 0.45
CA THR A 208 -29.12 -5.93 -0.07
C THR A 208 -27.86 -5.22 -0.54
N ALA A 209 -26.69 -5.86 -0.47
CA ALA A 209 -25.42 -5.23 -0.79
C ALA A 209 -25.33 -4.79 -2.27
N LYS A 210 -24.60 -3.69 -2.49
CA LYS A 210 -24.16 -3.27 -3.81
C LYS A 210 -22.79 -3.88 -4.12
N PHE A 211 -22.70 -4.58 -5.24
CA PHE A 211 -21.46 -5.25 -5.64
C PHE A 211 -20.67 -4.39 -6.62
N VAL A 212 -19.35 -4.38 -6.42
CA VAL A 212 -18.37 -3.76 -7.31
C VAL A 212 -17.43 -4.85 -7.83
N ALA A 213 -17.13 -4.85 -9.12
CA ALA A 213 -16.12 -5.73 -9.70
C ALA A 213 -15.36 -5.01 -10.82
N THR A 214 -14.08 -5.35 -11.02
CA THR A 214 -13.26 -4.80 -12.12
C THR A 214 -13.82 -5.09 -13.52
N THR A 215 -14.67 -6.12 -13.64
CA THR A 215 -15.39 -6.51 -14.87
C THR A 215 -16.81 -5.93 -14.96
N GLY A 216 -17.23 -5.13 -13.97
CA GLY A 216 -18.55 -4.52 -13.91
C GLY A 216 -18.72 -3.32 -14.85
N SER A 217 -19.88 -2.67 -14.75
CA SER A 217 -20.20 -1.42 -15.45
C SER A 217 -20.97 -0.50 -14.51
N ASP A 218 -20.65 0.80 -14.48
CA ASP A 218 -21.38 1.76 -13.64
C ASP A 218 -22.82 2.02 -14.13
N ALA A 219 -23.19 1.48 -15.31
CA ALA A 219 -24.57 1.44 -15.79
C ALA A 219 -25.37 0.25 -15.21
N ASN A 220 -24.71 -0.69 -14.54
CA ASN A 220 -25.37 -1.85 -13.94
C ASN A 220 -26.12 -1.48 -12.65
N THR A 221 -27.00 -2.37 -12.19
CA THR A 221 -27.83 -2.15 -10.98
C THR A 221 -27.09 -2.40 -9.66
N GLY A 222 -25.86 -2.92 -9.73
CA GLY A 222 -25.00 -3.23 -8.58
C GLY A 222 -25.40 -4.51 -7.85
N THR A 223 -26.04 -5.47 -8.52
CA THR A 223 -26.27 -6.81 -7.96
C THR A 223 -25.03 -7.69 -8.17
N GLN A 224 -24.93 -8.82 -7.48
CA GLN A 224 -23.78 -9.72 -7.68
C GLN A 224 -23.65 -10.22 -9.13
N ALA A 225 -24.78 -10.44 -9.82
CA ALA A 225 -24.82 -10.87 -11.22
C ALA A 225 -24.59 -9.72 -12.22
N SER A 226 -24.80 -8.47 -11.78
CA SER A 226 -24.63 -7.26 -12.58
C SER A 226 -23.95 -6.18 -11.72
N PRO A 227 -22.65 -6.37 -11.42
CA PRO A 227 -21.94 -5.50 -10.48
C PRO A 227 -21.60 -4.15 -11.12
N LEU A 228 -21.50 -3.12 -10.28
CA LEU A 228 -20.94 -1.82 -10.65
C LEU A 228 -19.43 -1.96 -10.91
N ARG A 229 -18.83 -0.99 -11.62
CA ARG A 229 -17.39 -1.02 -11.94
C ARG A 229 -16.55 -0.33 -10.88
N THR A 230 -17.02 0.82 -10.39
CA THR A 230 -16.30 1.69 -9.45
C THR A 230 -16.88 1.61 -8.05
N ILE A 231 -16.02 1.78 -7.05
CA ILE A 231 -16.43 1.81 -5.65
C ILE A 231 -17.27 3.05 -5.38
N SER A 232 -16.91 4.20 -5.95
CA SER A 232 -17.65 5.45 -5.82
C SER A 232 -19.09 5.35 -6.36
N ALA A 233 -19.32 4.64 -7.48
CA ALA A 233 -20.67 4.42 -7.97
C ALA A 233 -21.50 3.55 -7.02
N ALA A 234 -20.88 2.54 -6.40
CA ALA A 234 -21.57 1.68 -5.46
C ALA A 234 -21.87 2.35 -4.12
N THR A 235 -20.97 3.18 -3.58
CA THR A 235 -21.24 3.96 -2.36
C THR A 235 -22.36 4.96 -2.59
N LYS A 236 -22.43 5.57 -3.79
CA LYS A 236 -23.57 6.38 -4.22
C LYS A 236 -24.86 5.57 -4.28
N ALA A 237 -24.82 4.35 -4.82
CA ALA A 237 -26.00 3.52 -5.03
C ALA A 237 -26.52 2.82 -3.77
N ALA A 238 -25.67 2.58 -2.76
CA ALA A 238 -26.03 1.83 -1.55
C ALA A 238 -26.93 2.62 -0.58
N GLY A 239 -26.88 3.96 -0.61
CA GLY A 239 -27.67 4.81 0.31
C GLY A 239 -27.20 4.73 1.77
N ALA A 240 -27.90 5.44 2.67
CA ALA A 240 -27.57 5.44 4.10
C ALA A 240 -27.80 4.07 4.76
N GLY A 241 -26.86 3.63 5.60
CA GLY A 241 -26.88 2.29 6.19
C GLY A 241 -26.59 1.14 5.21
N GLY A 242 -26.30 1.44 3.95
CA GLY A 242 -26.07 0.44 2.92
C GLY A 242 -24.70 -0.23 3.00
N THR A 243 -24.59 -1.41 2.38
CA THR A 243 -23.32 -2.15 2.28
C THR A 243 -22.86 -2.20 0.83
N VAL A 244 -21.59 -1.88 0.60
CA VAL A 244 -20.87 -2.08 -0.65
C VAL A 244 -19.89 -3.23 -0.47
N VAL A 245 -20.01 -4.26 -1.32
CA VAL A 245 -19.11 -5.41 -1.33
C VAL A 245 -18.24 -5.37 -2.58
N VAL A 246 -16.93 -5.27 -2.37
CA VAL A 246 -15.94 -5.10 -3.43
C VAL A 246 -15.31 -6.45 -3.76
N ARG A 247 -15.49 -6.92 -5.00
CA ARG A 247 -14.85 -8.16 -5.49
C ARG A 247 -13.35 -7.97 -5.66
N GLY A 248 -12.62 -9.07 -5.57
CA GLY A 248 -11.17 -9.11 -5.67
C GLY A 248 -10.66 -8.51 -6.97
N GLY A 249 -9.58 -7.74 -6.86
CA GLY A 249 -9.00 -7.04 -7.99
C GLY A 249 -8.18 -5.83 -7.56
N VAL A 250 -7.52 -5.25 -8.57
CA VAL A 250 -6.81 -3.99 -8.46
C VAL A 250 -7.69 -2.91 -9.09
N TYR A 251 -8.01 -1.88 -8.32
CA TYR A 251 -8.83 -0.75 -8.71
C TYR A 251 -7.96 0.50 -8.80
N HIS A 252 -7.83 1.02 -10.01
CA HIS A 252 -7.20 2.31 -10.26
C HIS A 252 -8.26 3.41 -10.20
N GLU A 253 -8.52 3.91 -8.99
CA GLU A 253 -9.64 4.83 -8.71
C GLU A 253 -9.26 5.86 -7.63
N GLN A 254 -9.83 7.06 -7.72
CA GLN A 254 -9.92 8.01 -6.60
C GLN A 254 -11.31 7.84 -5.98
N VAL A 255 -11.38 7.10 -4.87
CA VAL A 255 -12.66 6.67 -4.28
C VAL A 255 -13.28 7.79 -3.46
N LEU A 256 -14.54 8.09 -3.73
CA LEU A 256 -15.39 8.89 -2.84
C LEU A 256 -16.35 7.96 -2.09
N ILE A 257 -16.21 7.87 -0.77
CA ILE A 257 -17.28 7.31 0.05
C ILE A 257 -18.34 8.39 0.17
N TYR A 258 -19.45 8.21 -0.55
CA TYR A 258 -20.53 9.20 -0.63
C TYR A 258 -21.07 9.58 0.76
N PRO A 259 -21.56 10.82 0.93
CA PRO A 259 -22.05 11.33 2.21
C PRO A 259 -23.43 10.78 2.58
N HIS A 260 -23.50 9.46 2.74
CA HIS A 260 -24.62 8.72 3.28
C HIS A 260 -24.17 8.09 4.59
N ASP A 261 -24.73 8.49 5.73
CA ASP A 261 -24.25 8.02 7.03
C ASP A 261 -24.44 6.51 7.20
N ARG A 262 -23.55 5.89 7.98
CA ARG A 262 -23.52 4.46 8.31
C ARG A 262 -23.28 3.54 7.12
N LEU A 263 -22.57 4.00 6.08
CA LEU A 263 -22.15 3.13 5.00
C LEU A 263 -21.16 2.07 5.49
N THR A 264 -21.28 0.85 4.98
CA THR A 264 -20.25 -0.19 5.10
C THR A 264 -19.64 -0.43 3.72
N VAL A 265 -18.30 -0.38 3.61
CA VAL A 265 -17.57 -0.80 2.41
C VAL A 265 -16.59 -1.89 2.80
N GLU A 266 -16.71 -3.05 2.18
CA GLU A 266 -15.95 -4.24 2.56
C GLU A 266 -15.49 -5.06 1.37
N ALA A 267 -14.35 -5.73 1.53
CA ALA A 267 -13.92 -6.75 0.57
C ALA A 267 -14.86 -7.96 0.59
N TYR A 268 -15.07 -8.57 -0.58
CA TYR A 268 -15.77 -9.85 -0.69
C TYR A 268 -14.98 -10.96 0.05
N PRO A 269 -15.66 -11.92 0.71
CA PRO A 269 -15.00 -12.96 1.49
C PRO A 269 -13.90 -13.72 0.73
N GLY A 270 -12.70 -13.75 1.28
CA GLY A 270 -11.55 -14.45 0.72
C GLY A 270 -10.93 -13.80 -0.52
N GLU A 271 -11.38 -12.61 -0.91
CA GLU A 271 -10.92 -11.93 -2.12
C GLU A 271 -10.06 -10.70 -1.79
N ALA A 272 -8.89 -10.60 -2.42
CA ALA A 272 -7.97 -9.49 -2.19
C ALA A 272 -8.39 -8.25 -3.00
N VAL A 273 -8.64 -7.14 -2.30
CA VAL A 273 -8.98 -5.85 -2.90
C VAL A 273 -7.84 -4.86 -2.67
N TRP A 274 -7.36 -4.26 -3.76
CA TRP A 274 -6.35 -3.20 -3.73
C TRP A 274 -6.81 -1.98 -4.51
N LEU A 275 -6.77 -0.81 -3.87
CA LEU A 275 -6.69 0.48 -4.55
C LEU A 275 -5.22 0.73 -4.90
N ASP A 276 -4.96 1.05 -6.16
CA ASP A 276 -3.60 1.22 -6.67
C ASP A 276 -3.49 2.47 -7.53
N GLY A 277 -2.70 3.44 -7.05
CA GLY A 277 -2.53 4.73 -7.73
C GLY A 277 -1.59 4.69 -8.92
N SER A 278 -1.06 3.51 -9.28
CA SER A 278 -0.12 3.34 -10.40
C SER A 278 -0.70 2.63 -11.61
N GLU A 279 -0.14 2.91 -12.78
CA GLU A 279 -0.46 2.25 -14.05
C GLU A 279 0.81 1.72 -14.75
N PRO A 280 0.70 0.67 -15.58
CA PRO A 280 1.80 0.22 -16.41
C PRO A 280 2.27 1.28 -17.41
N VAL A 281 3.57 1.54 -17.46
CA VAL A 281 4.18 2.48 -18.41
C VAL A 281 4.93 1.72 -19.51
N SER A 282 4.59 1.99 -20.77
CA SER A 282 5.18 1.35 -21.94
C SER A 282 5.71 2.39 -22.94
N GLY A 283 6.23 1.95 -24.10
CA GLY A 283 6.72 2.83 -25.17
C GLY A 283 7.98 3.60 -24.81
N TRP A 284 8.91 2.93 -24.13
CA TRP A 284 10.23 3.45 -23.81
C TRP A 284 11.14 3.44 -25.04
N ALA A 285 11.84 4.55 -25.28
CA ALA A 285 12.89 4.66 -26.29
C ALA A 285 14.24 4.85 -25.62
N LYS A 286 15.26 4.09 -26.05
CA LYS A 286 16.62 4.26 -25.55
C LYS A 286 17.18 5.61 -26.04
N SER A 287 17.75 6.39 -25.12
CA SER A 287 18.41 7.67 -25.40
C SER A 287 19.70 7.76 -24.59
N GLY A 288 20.84 7.52 -25.24
CA GLY A 288 22.13 7.42 -24.55
C GLY A 288 22.14 6.28 -23.52
N SER A 289 22.43 6.61 -22.26
CA SER A 289 22.44 5.68 -21.12
C SER A 289 21.08 5.50 -20.45
N VAL A 290 20.06 6.27 -20.84
CA VAL A 290 18.73 6.26 -20.21
C VAL A 290 17.65 5.80 -21.18
N TRP A 291 16.44 5.58 -20.65
CA TRP A 291 15.23 5.27 -21.39
C TRP A 291 14.22 6.38 -21.20
N VAL A 292 13.57 6.80 -22.28
CA VAL A 292 12.66 7.94 -22.29
C VAL A 292 11.28 7.50 -22.74
N ARG A 293 10.26 7.85 -21.97
CA ARG A 293 8.87 7.84 -22.40
C ARG A 293 8.41 9.28 -22.64
N SER A 294 8.24 9.63 -23.91
CA SER A 294 7.68 10.93 -24.33
C SER A 294 6.16 11.00 -24.15
N GLY A 295 5.64 12.23 -24.05
CA GLY A 295 4.23 12.52 -23.84
C GLY A 295 3.75 12.21 -22.43
N TRP A 296 4.66 12.22 -21.45
CA TRP A 296 4.32 12.08 -20.04
C TRP A 296 3.94 13.45 -19.48
N THR A 297 2.63 13.69 -19.35
CA THR A 297 2.06 14.97 -18.88
C THR A 297 1.48 14.88 -17.47
N THR A 298 1.65 13.74 -16.78
CA THR A 298 1.23 13.59 -15.39
C THR A 298 2.13 14.45 -14.51
N SER A 299 1.52 15.33 -13.72
CA SER A 299 2.21 16.22 -12.78
C SER A 299 1.41 16.33 -11.49
N PHE A 300 2.13 16.49 -10.39
CA PHE A 300 1.59 16.54 -9.03
C PHE A 300 2.21 17.71 -8.27
N ASP A 301 1.50 18.17 -7.24
CA ASP A 301 2.00 19.26 -6.40
C ASP A 301 3.16 18.77 -5.52
N ALA A 302 4.29 19.47 -5.56
CA ALA A 302 5.49 19.15 -4.78
C ALA A 302 5.70 20.11 -3.60
N SER A 303 4.66 20.85 -3.18
CA SER A 303 4.78 21.81 -2.07
C SER A 303 5.21 21.07 -0.81
N PRO A 304 6.29 21.50 -0.13
CA PRO A 304 6.80 20.83 1.05
C PRO A 304 6.03 21.23 2.31
N THR A 305 4.78 21.71 2.21
CA THR A 305 4.00 22.16 3.35
C THR A 305 2.53 21.81 3.18
N TYR A 306 1.74 21.96 4.25
CA TYR A 306 0.28 21.81 4.17
C TYR A 306 -0.42 22.92 3.38
N THR A 307 0.29 23.97 2.95
CA THR A 307 -0.27 25.02 2.08
C THR A 307 0.22 24.82 0.66
N LYS A 308 -0.70 24.49 -0.25
CA LYS A 308 -0.41 24.32 -1.67
C LYS A 308 0.24 25.59 -2.26
N GLY A 309 1.35 25.43 -2.95
CA GLY A 309 2.15 26.48 -3.58
C GLY A 309 3.06 27.25 -2.62
N ALA A 310 3.03 26.98 -1.32
CA ALA A 310 3.91 27.65 -0.37
C ALA A 310 5.32 27.02 -0.35
N PRO A 311 6.38 27.83 -0.21
CA PRO A 311 7.75 27.32 -0.10
C PRO A 311 7.98 26.60 1.24
N ASP A 312 9.09 25.88 1.34
CA ASP A 312 9.55 25.34 2.62
C ASP A 312 9.89 26.48 3.62
N GLY A 313 10.00 26.11 4.89
CA GLY A 313 10.54 26.97 5.94
C GLY A 313 12.02 27.32 5.71
N THR A 314 12.52 28.28 6.49
CA THR A 314 13.94 28.69 6.44
C THR A 314 14.70 28.33 7.72
N THR A 315 14.00 27.92 8.77
CA THR A 315 14.60 27.52 10.04
C THR A 315 15.21 26.13 9.90
N ALA A 316 16.53 26.03 10.12
CA ALA A 316 17.25 24.77 10.07
C ALA A 316 16.60 23.71 10.97
N SER A 317 16.55 22.46 10.50
CA SER A 317 15.89 21.32 11.17
C SER A 317 14.37 21.41 11.34
N TRP A 318 13.75 22.56 11.08
CA TRP A 318 12.30 22.80 11.06
C TRP A 318 11.73 22.98 9.65
N GLN A 319 12.62 23.01 8.65
CA GLN A 319 12.29 22.73 7.26
C GLN A 319 11.66 21.36 7.15
N TRP A 320 10.72 21.18 6.24
CA TRP A 320 10.16 19.88 5.93
C TRP A 320 11.16 19.04 5.15
N ILE A 321 11.84 19.66 4.20
CA ILE A 321 12.81 18.99 3.35
C ILE A 321 14.12 18.83 4.08
N ASN A 322 14.58 17.58 4.16
CA ASN A 322 15.95 17.29 4.50
C ASN A 322 16.84 17.62 3.30
N PRO A 323 17.85 18.50 3.41
CA PRO A 323 18.72 18.85 2.28
C PRO A 323 19.44 17.64 1.64
N LYS A 324 19.58 16.52 2.36
CA LYS A 324 20.14 15.27 1.81
C LYS A 324 19.15 14.52 0.89
N TYR A 325 17.87 14.84 0.98
CA TYR A 325 16.77 14.22 0.24
C TYR A 325 15.89 15.31 -0.39
N PRO A 326 16.43 16.10 -1.32
CA PRO A 326 15.75 17.28 -1.88
C PRO A 326 14.46 16.94 -2.65
N MET A 327 14.31 15.68 -3.07
CA MET A 327 13.12 15.20 -3.79
C MET A 327 11.99 14.72 -2.86
N ALA A 328 12.13 14.82 -1.53
CA ALA A 328 11.19 14.17 -0.61
C ALA A 328 9.72 14.60 -0.79
N SER A 329 9.44 15.86 -1.13
CA SER A 329 8.07 16.34 -1.40
C SER A 329 7.59 16.11 -2.82
N HIS A 330 8.44 15.68 -3.75
CA HIS A 330 8.00 15.31 -5.09
C HIS A 330 7.30 13.96 -5.03
N PRO A 331 6.01 13.89 -5.36
CA PRO A 331 5.24 12.72 -5.02
C PRO A 331 5.21 11.68 -6.14
N ASP A 332 5.89 11.92 -7.28
CA ASP A 332 6.01 10.94 -8.34
C ASP A 332 6.68 9.67 -7.80
N GLN A 333 6.16 8.51 -8.21
CA GLN A 333 6.74 7.22 -7.84
C GLN A 333 6.81 6.31 -9.06
N MET A 334 7.86 5.50 -9.13
CA MET A 334 8.02 4.53 -10.20
C MET A 334 8.56 3.20 -9.67
N TRP A 335 8.15 2.10 -10.31
CA TRP A 335 8.59 0.75 -9.97
C TRP A 335 9.05 -0.01 -11.20
N VAL A 336 10.07 -0.85 -11.05
CA VAL A 336 10.48 -1.87 -12.03
C VAL A 336 10.41 -3.24 -11.36
N ASP A 337 9.60 -4.14 -11.93
CA ASP A 337 9.28 -5.46 -11.37
C ASP A 337 8.82 -5.40 -9.89
N GLY A 338 8.12 -4.32 -9.53
CA GLY A 338 7.64 -4.07 -8.16
C GLY A 338 8.66 -3.42 -7.22
N ALA A 339 9.92 -3.27 -7.61
CA ALA A 339 10.92 -2.54 -6.82
C ALA A 339 10.79 -1.04 -7.05
N ALA A 340 10.60 -0.27 -5.96
CA ALA A 340 10.49 1.19 -6.02
C ALA A 340 11.83 1.81 -6.44
N LEU A 341 11.77 2.86 -7.27
CA LEU A 341 12.91 3.64 -7.71
C LEU A 341 13.00 4.96 -6.97
N THR A 342 14.19 5.56 -6.96
CA THR A 342 14.42 6.89 -6.38
C THR A 342 14.25 7.98 -7.45
N GLN A 343 13.43 8.99 -7.17
CA GLN A 343 13.33 10.17 -8.03
C GLN A 343 14.58 11.04 -7.84
N VAL A 344 15.14 11.56 -8.93
CA VAL A 344 16.29 12.48 -8.91
C VAL A 344 15.92 13.84 -9.51
N ALA A 345 16.67 14.89 -9.15
CA ALA A 345 16.33 16.27 -9.50
C ALA A 345 16.67 16.68 -10.95
N SER A 346 17.41 15.85 -11.69
CA SER A 346 17.83 16.18 -13.06
C SER A 346 18.05 14.93 -13.89
N ARG A 347 17.97 15.10 -15.22
CA ARG A 347 18.25 14.04 -16.20
C ARG A 347 19.66 13.45 -16.05
N ASP A 348 20.67 14.29 -15.78
CA ASP A 348 22.06 13.87 -15.68
C ASP A 348 22.33 13.00 -14.43
N ALA A 349 21.46 13.11 -13.41
CA ALA A 349 21.52 12.27 -12.22
C ALA A 349 20.87 10.89 -12.41
N VAL A 350 20.26 10.62 -13.57
CA VAL A 350 19.56 9.35 -13.81
C VAL A 350 20.56 8.21 -14.04
N THR A 351 20.61 7.30 -13.08
CA THR A 351 21.34 6.03 -13.12
C THR A 351 20.39 4.84 -12.89
N THR A 352 20.87 3.60 -13.05
CA THR A 352 20.12 2.40 -12.67
C THR A 352 19.53 2.55 -11.26
N GLY A 353 18.25 2.21 -11.09
CA GLY A 353 17.54 2.36 -9.82
C GLY A 353 16.87 3.74 -9.61
N THR A 354 17.04 4.67 -10.54
CA THR A 354 16.49 6.03 -10.44
C THR A 354 15.64 6.42 -11.65
N PHE A 355 14.84 7.48 -11.48
CA PHE A 355 14.07 8.09 -12.55
C PHE A 355 13.97 9.62 -12.37
N TYR A 356 13.61 10.32 -13.43
CA TYR A 356 13.39 11.76 -13.47
C TYR A 356 12.12 12.08 -14.23
N VAL A 357 11.34 13.05 -13.73
CA VAL A 357 10.17 13.62 -14.41
C VAL A 357 10.59 14.95 -15.01
N ASP A 358 10.68 14.99 -16.33
CA ASP A 358 11.05 16.16 -17.11
C ASP A 358 9.78 16.87 -17.58
N GLU A 359 9.16 17.64 -16.69
CA GLU A 359 7.92 18.38 -16.96
C GLU A 359 8.08 19.38 -18.11
N SER A 360 9.30 19.90 -18.33
CA SER A 360 9.58 20.87 -19.40
C SER A 360 9.50 20.25 -20.80
N ALA A 361 9.74 18.94 -20.89
CA ALA A 361 9.80 18.20 -22.14
C ALA A 361 8.70 17.14 -22.28
N ASP A 362 7.74 17.10 -21.35
CA ASP A 362 6.71 16.07 -21.20
C ASP A 362 7.30 14.65 -21.28
N GLN A 363 8.32 14.37 -20.46
CA GLN A 363 9.08 13.12 -20.51
C GLN A 363 9.24 12.46 -19.14
N LEU A 364 9.08 11.14 -19.12
CA LEU A 364 9.53 10.30 -18.02
C LEU A 364 10.85 9.64 -18.42
N VAL A 365 11.88 9.81 -17.59
CA VAL A 365 13.24 9.33 -17.87
C VAL A 365 13.62 8.27 -16.84
N LEU A 366 14.07 7.10 -17.31
CA LEU A 366 14.35 5.93 -16.52
C LEU A 366 15.80 5.47 -16.71
N GLY A 367 16.50 5.17 -15.61
CA GLY A 367 17.87 4.66 -15.68
C GLY A 367 17.99 3.14 -15.84
N SER A 368 16.99 2.39 -15.38
CA SER A 368 16.93 0.92 -15.50
C SER A 368 16.46 0.49 -16.89
N ASP A 369 16.96 -0.62 -17.43
CA ASP A 369 16.46 -1.18 -18.70
C ASP A 369 15.02 -1.73 -18.54
N PRO A 370 14.02 -1.20 -19.27
CA PRO A 370 12.62 -1.64 -19.16
C PRO A 370 12.31 -2.87 -20.03
N THR A 371 13.24 -3.36 -20.86
CA THR A 371 13.00 -4.41 -21.86
C THR A 371 12.56 -5.72 -21.21
N GLY A 372 11.32 -6.14 -21.48
CA GLY A 372 10.74 -7.38 -20.92
C GLY A 372 10.41 -7.28 -19.43
N ARG A 373 10.46 -6.09 -18.84
CA ARG A 373 10.21 -5.84 -17.42
C ARG A 373 8.90 -5.11 -17.21
N LYS A 374 8.30 -5.27 -16.03
CA LYS A 374 7.10 -4.53 -15.66
C LYS A 374 7.50 -3.17 -15.12
N VAL A 375 7.15 -2.10 -15.83
CA VAL A 375 7.35 -0.72 -15.35
C VAL A 375 5.99 -0.12 -14.99
N GLU A 376 5.87 0.43 -13.79
CA GLU A 376 4.66 1.10 -13.30
C GLU A 376 5.02 2.47 -12.76
N ALA A 377 4.15 3.47 -12.96
CA ALA A 377 4.32 4.81 -12.38
C ALA A 377 2.99 5.28 -11.77
N SER A 378 3.07 6.06 -10.71
CA SER A 378 1.88 6.67 -10.11
C SER A 378 1.25 7.69 -11.05
N THR A 379 -0.07 7.63 -11.19
CA THR A 379 -0.90 8.53 -12.00
C THR A 379 -2.07 9.13 -11.22
N LEU A 380 -2.33 8.67 -9.99
CA LEU A 380 -3.34 9.21 -9.08
C LEU A 380 -2.73 9.70 -7.76
N ALA A 381 -3.27 10.79 -7.23
CA ALA A 381 -2.80 11.42 -5.99
C ALA A 381 -3.64 11.11 -4.74
N GLU A 382 -4.94 10.84 -4.86
CA GLU A 382 -5.83 10.50 -3.73
C GLU A 382 -6.44 9.12 -3.93
N ALA A 383 -6.43 8.27 -2.89
CA ALA A 383 -7.05 6.96 -2.96
C ALA A 383 -8.49 6.96 -2.47
N MET A 384 -8.75 7.58 -1.31
CA MET A 384 -10.07 7.49 -0.68
C MET A 384 -10.39 8.72 0.18
N SER A 385 -11.45 9.44 -0.20
CA SER A 385 -12.08 10.49 0.60
C SER A 385 -13.32 9.93 1.28
N ILE A 386 -13.27 9.74 2.60
CA ILE A 386 -14.38 9.18 3.37
C ILE A 386 -15.28 10.32 3.85
N ARG A 387 -16.48 10.44 3.26
CA ARG A 387 -17.42 11.53 3.57
C ARG A 387 -18.71 11.11 4.27
N SER A 388 -18.70 9.92 4.86
CA SER A 388 -19.84 9.29 5.53
C SER A 388 -19.59 9.23 7.04
N LYS A 389 -20.53 9.71 7.85
CA LYS A 389 -20.43 9.57 9.32
C LYS A 389 -20.75 8.15 9.73
N ASP A 390 -20.21 7.72 10.87
CA ASP A 390 -20.50 6.42 11.48
C ASP A 390 -20.28 5.23 10.51
N SER A 391 -19.38 5.41 9.54
CA SER A 391 -19.15 4.48 8.44
C SER A 391 -18.07 3.46 8.79
N LEU A 392 -18.13 2.27 8.18
CA LEU A 392 -17.16 1.19 8.34
C LEU A 392 -16.50 0.88 7.00
N ILE A 393 -15.18 1.04 6.91
CA ILE A 393 -14.38 0.61 5.76
C ILE A 393 -13.47 -0.53 6.21
N ARG A 394 -13.54 -1.69 5.54
CA ARG A 394 -12.80 -2.87 6.00
C ARG A 394 -12.27 -3.82 4.95
N GLY A 395 -11.10 -4.41 5.24
CA GLY A 395 -10.47 -5.46 4.42
C GLY A 395 -9.88 -4.96 3.09
N ILE A 396 -9.65 -3.66 2.94
CA ILE A 396 -9.17 -3.04 1.70
C ILE A 396 -7.69 -2.65 1.84
N GLY A 397 -6.90 -2.96 0.81
CA GLY A 397 -5.54 -2.45 0.64
C GLY A 397 -5.52 -1.17 -0.21
N VAL A 398 -4.60 -0.26 0.08
CA VAL A 398 -4.36 1.01 -0.64
C VAL A 398 -2.87 1.17 -0.87
N ARG A 399 -2.43 1.47 -2.08
CA ARG A 399 -1.01 1.69 -2.37
C ARG A 399 -0.68 2.54 -3.58
N ARG A 400 0.56 3.03 -3.63
CA ARG A 400 1.22 3.59 -4.83
C ARG A 400 0.55 4.86 -5.36
N TYR A 401 -0.02 5.67 -4.48
CA TYR A 401 -0.55 6.98 -4.81
C TYR A 401 0.51 8.08 -4.67
N ALA A 402 0.56 8.97 -5.66
CA ALA A 402 1.39 10.18 -5.67
C ALA A 402 0.75 11.30 -4.85
N THR A 403 0.41 11.01 -3.59
CA THR A 403 -0.22 11.98 -2.69
C THR A 403 0.75 13.11 -2.36
N SER A 404 0.37 14.35 -2.65
CA SER A 404 1.11 15.55 -2.27
C SER A 404 0.91 15.90 -0.79
N VAL A 405 1.90 16.53 -0.15
CA VAL A 405 1.83 16.98 1.26
C VAL A 405 0.55 17.77 1.61
N PRO A 406 0.09 18.77 0.82
CA PRO A 406 -1.12 19.54 1.15
C PRO A 406 -2.42 18.74 1.08
N MET A 407 -2.41 17.50 0.57
CA MET A 407 -3.59 16.63 0.56
C MET A 407 -3.84 15.95 1.92
N MET A 408 -2.92 16.11 2.87
CA MET A 408 -2.95 15.58 4.24
C MET A 408 -2.85 14.05 4.36
N GLY A 409 -3.42 13.27 3.44
CA GLY A 409 -3.36 11.80 3.48
C GLY A 409 -3.88 11.14 2.21
N THR A 410 -3.32 9.97 1.88
CA THR A 410 -3.75 9.12 0.76
C THR A 410 -5.19 8.63 0.96
N VAL A 411 -5.50 8.28 2.21
CA VAL A 411 -6.85 8.07 2.73
C VAL A 411 -7.15 9.19 3.71
N SER A 412 -8.31 9.83 3.60
CA SER A 412 -8.69 10.91 4.50
C SER A 412 -10.15 10.82 4.95
N THR A 413 -10.40 11.25 6.17
CA THR A 413 -11.76 11.54 6.67
C THR A 413 -11.80 12.86 7.42
N TYR A 414 -12.89 13.59 7.24
CA TYR A 414 -13.25 14.79 8.01
C TYR A 414 -14.64 14.64 8.63
N PHE A 415 -15.10 13.39 8.79
CA PHE A 415 -16.43 13.03 9.27
C PHE A 415 -16.32 12.15 10.51
N THR A 416 -17.28 12.33 11.43
CA THR A 416 -17.26 11.69 12.75
C THR A 416 -17.59 10.21 12.68
N GLY A 417 -17.10 9.43 13.66
CA GLY A 417 -17.53 8.03 13.83
C GLY A 417 -16.99 7.04 12.79
N VAL A 418 -16.01 7.44 11.97
CA VAL A 418 -15.46 6.57 10.92
C VAL A 418 -14.61 5.45 11.52
N THR A 419 -14.93 4.21 11.16
CA THR A 419 -14.17 3.02 11.52
C THR A 419 -13.38 2.48 10.33
N LEU A 420 -12.07 2.31 10.49
CA LEU A 420 -11.22 1.54 9.59
C LEU A 420 -10.83 0.23 10.26
N GLU A 421 -11.14 -0.89 9.62
CA GLU A 421 -10.87 -2.23 10.17
C GLU A 421 -10.13 -3.11 9.17
N ASN A 422 -9.00 -3.73 9.53
CA ASN A 422 -8.25 -4.61 8.62
C ASN A 422 -7.87 -3.90 7.30
N VAL A 423 -7.47 -2.63 7.38
CA VAL A 423 -7.08 -1.81 6.23
C VAL A 423 -5.55 -1.72 6.16
N THR A 424 -4.99 -1.90 4.96
CA THR A 424 -3.56 -1.70 4.70
C THR A 424 -3.35 -0.47 3.82
N ILE A 425 -2.53 0.49 4.25
CA ILE A 425 -2.19 1.70 3.48
C ILE A 425 -0.68 1.77 3.33
N ALA A 426 -0.18 1.62 2.10
CA ALA A 426 1.21 1.31 1.88
C ALA A 426 1.86 2.00 0.69
N ASP A 427 3.15 2.29 0.79
CA ASP A 427 4.00 2.66 -0.35
C ASP A 427 3.48 3.90 -1.11
N ASN A 428 2.83 4.84 -0.42
CA ASN A 428 2.34 6.10 -0.98
C ASN A 428 3.36 7.22 -0.78
N ALA A 429 3.30 8.24 -1.62
CA ALA A 429 4.33 9.26 -1.71
C ALA A 429 4.53 10.13 -0.46
N THR A 430 3.47 10.40 0.32
CA THR A 430 3.58 11.25 1.53
C THR A 430 2.87 10.61 2.73
N THR A 431 1.73 11.16 3.18
CA THR A 431 1.01 10.65 4.36
C THR A 431 0.06 9.53 3.96
N GLY A 432 0.04 8.44 4.73
CA GLY A 432 -0.86 7.31 4.52
C GLY A 432 -2.31 7.67 4.85
N LEU A 433 -2.60 7.90 6.14
CA LEU A 433 -3.94 8.18 6.65
C LEU A 433 -4.02 9.54 7.33
N PHE A 434 -5.09 10.30 7.07
CA PHE A 434 -5.42 11.50 7.81
C PHE A 434 -6.82 11.48 8.43
N ILE A 435 -6.92 11.87 9.70
CA ILE A 435 -8.16 11.94 10.49
C ILE A 435 -8.39 13.37 10.96
N GLY A 436 -9.38 14.05 10.37
CA GLY A 436 -9.73 15.44 10.63
C GLY A 436 -10.99 15.64 11.47
N ALA A 437 -11.52 14.60 12.12
CA ALA A 437 -12.78 14.64 12.87
C ALA A 437 -12.82 13.63 14.02
N ALA A 438 -13.77 13.83 14.92
CA ALA A 438 -13.92 13.08 16.16
C ALA A 438 -14.43 11.64 15.98
N ASP A 439 -14.25 10.83 17.02
CA ASP A 439 -14.79 9.48 17.23
C ASP A 439 -14.36 8.47 16.16
N ALA A 440 -13.21 8.68 15.52
CA ALA A 440 -12.64 7.71 14.60
C ALA A 440 -12.13 6.47 15.35
N THR A 441 -12.28 5.30 14.73
CA THR A 441 -11.81 4.02 15.26
C THR A 441 -10.90 3.32 14.27
N LEU A 442 -9.67 3.00 14.67
CA LEU A 442 -8.74 2.18 13.91
C LEU A 442 -8.61 0.82 14.59
N ARG A 443 -8.90 -0.25 13.87
CA ARG A 443 -8.80 -1.63 14.35
C ARG A 443 -8.00 -2.46 13.35
N ASN A 444 -6.87 -3.02 13.78
CA ASN A 444 -6.07 -3.88 12.89
C ASN A 444 -5.70 -3.12 11.61
N VAL A 445 -5.03 -1.97 11.73
CA VAL A 445 -4.67 -1.13 10.58
C VAL A 445 -3.16 -1.17 10.38
N THR A 446 -2.72 -1.41 9.15
CA THR A 446 -1.30 -1.35 8.78
C THR A 446 -1.04 -0.12 7.93
N VAL A 447 -0.15 0.77 8.39
CA VAL A 447 0.40 1.88 7.60
C VAL A 447 1.90 1.65 7.41
N ARG A 448 2.34 1.46 6.16
CA ARG A 448 3.74 1.10 5.89
C ARG A 448 4.38 1.86 4.74
N ASN A 449 5.65 2.21 4.90
CA ASN A 449 6.47 2.81 3.85
C ASN A 449 5.87 4.05 3.18
N ASN A 450 5.00 4.79 3.87
CA ASN A 450 4.47 6.04 3.35
C ASN A 450 5.56 7.12 3.47
N GLY A 451 5.70 7.95 2.44
CA GLY A 451 6.87 8.80 2.25
C GLY A 451 7.12 9.87 3.30
N LEU A 452 6.08 10.36 3.98
CA LEU A 452 6.18 11.38 5.03
C LEU A 452 5.76 10.82 6.40
N MET A 453 4.53 10.32 6.51
CA MET A 453 3.95 9.92 7.79
C MET A 453 2.99 8.74 7.63
N GLY A 454 2.95 7.85 8.62
CA GLY A 454 1.98 6.76 8.66
C GLY A 454 0.54 7.28 8.83
N ILE A 455 0.27 7.90 9.98
CA ILE A 455 -1.05 8.44 10.35
C ILE A 455 -0.90 9.87 10.89
N GLY A 456 -1.69 10.79 10.35
CA GLY A 456 -1.88 12.14 10.89
C GLY A 456 -3.29 12.33 11.45
N GLY A 457 -3.43 13.15 12.48
CA GLY A 457 -4.72 13.55 13.01
C GLY A 457 -4.74 14.98 13.54
N ASN A 458 -5.86 15.66 13.32
CA ASN A 458 -6.15 16.98 13.89
C ASN A 458 -7.64 17.04 14.24
N LYS A 459 -8.00 17.53 15.43
CA LYS A 459 -9.40 17.53 15.91
C LYS A 459 -10.01 16.12 15.92
N ALA A 460 -9.17 15.12 16.20
CA ALA A 460 -9.53 13.72 16.28
C ALA A 460 -9.93 13.35 17.73
N ASP A 461 -10.84 14.15 18.32
CA ASP A 461 -11.32 13.89 19.68
C ASP A 461 -11.94 12.49 19.77
N GLY A 462 -11.70 11.75 20.84
CA GLY A 462 -12.25 10.40 21.00
C GLY A 462 -11.63 9.34 20.07
N LEU A 463 -10.54 9.65 19.36
CA LEU A 463 -9.84 8.67 18.51
C LEU A 463 -9.46 7.42 19.31
N THR A 464 -9.88 6.26 18.84
CA THR A 464 -9.43 4.96 19.34
C THR A 464 -8.60 4.25 18.29
N ALA A 465 -7.38 3.86 18.64
CA ALA A 465 -6.47 3.11 17.77
C ALA A 465 -6.03 1.84 18.50
N ARG A 466 -6.38 0.69 17.94
CA ARG A 466 -6.06 -0.61 18.51
C ARG A 466 -5.48 -1.55 17.48
N SER A 467 -4.38 -2.22 17.81
CA SER A 467 -3.68 -3.10 16.87
C SER A 467 -3.30 -2.37 15.58
N VAL A 468 -2.74 -1.17 15.72
CA VAL A 468 -2.14 -0.44 14.59
C VAL A 468 -0.70 -0.90 14.42
N LEU A 469 -0.30 -1.20 13.18
CA LEU A 469 1.10 -1.37 12.80
C LEU A 469 1.53 -0.20 11.93
N SER A 470 2.42 0.65 12.44
CA SER A 470 3.06 1.72 11.69
C SER A 470 4.53 1.39 11.48
N VAL A 471 4.93 1.09 10.25
CA VAL A 471 6.28 0.56 9.97
C VAL A 471 6.95 1.20 8.75
N GLY A 472 8.21 1.62 8.89
CA GLY A 472 9.01 2.11 7.76
C GLY A 472 8.50 3.43 7.15
N ASN A 473 7.63 4.17 7.84
CA ASN A 473 7.12 5.44 7.31
C ASN A 473 8.19 6.55 7.42
N ASN A 474 7.89 7.67 6.75
CA ASN A 474 8.89 8.65 6.32
C ASN A 474 9.91 8.05 5.33
N SER A 475 9.45 7.22 4.39
CA SER A 475 10.32 6.51 3.44
C SER A 475 11.01 7.44 2.43
N GLN A 476 10.57 8.70 2.30
CA GLN A 476 11.23 9.73 1.50
C GLN A 476 12.20 10.60 2.32
N HIS A 477 12.35 10.33 3.62
CA HIS A 477 13.32 10.98 4.51
C HIS A 477 13.14 12.50 4.63
N PHE A 478 11.91 12.96 4.81
CA PHE A 478 11.65 14.32 5.31
C PHE A 478 12.36 14.52 6.66
N ASN A 479 12.59 15.77 7.08
CA ASN A 479 13.05 16.04 8.43
C ASN A 479 12.03 15.55 9.48
N ASN A 480 12.51 15.18 10.66
CA ASN A 480 11.67 14.71 11.77
C ASN A 480 10.62 15.76 12.16
N ALA A 481 11.07 17.01 12.36
CA ALA A 481 10.18 18.16 12.47
C ALA A 481 9.83 18.70 11.07
N PRO A 482 8.62 19.25 10.87
CA PRO A 482 7.62 19.48 11.91
C PRO A 482 6.71 18.28 12.21
N VAL A 483 6.65 17.22 11.39
CA VAL A 483 5.57 16.22 11.50
C VAL A 483 5.91 14.75 11.17
N SER A 484 7.08 14.45 10.62
CA SER A 484 7.29 13.15 9.97
C SER A 484 7.49 11.99 10.95
N GLY A 485 7.13 10.79 10.52
CA GLY A 485 7.31 9.56 11.29
C GLY A 485 6.09 8.66 11.34
N ALA A 486 5.89 8.04 12.50
CA ALA A 486 4.95 6.92 12.62
C ALA A 486 3.49 7.37 12.70
N PHE A 487 3.22 8.34 13.59
CA PHE A 487 1.87 8.69 14.04
C PHE A 487 1.91 10.05 14.73
N LYS A 488 1.26 11.09 14.19
CA LYS A 488 1.17 12.41 14.83
C LYS A 488 -0.28 12.86 15.01
N ILE A 489 -0.66 13.20 16.24
CA ILE A 489 -1.98 13.71 16.59
C ILE A 489 -1.84 15.10 17.19
N THR A 490 -2.68 16.01 16.72
CA THR A 490 -2.72 17.41 17.18
C THR A 490 -4.11 17.80 17.59
N THR A 491 -4.22 18.79 18.49
CA THR A 491 -5.47 19.50 18.81
C THR A 491 -6.62 18.52 19.05
N SER A 492 -6.45 17.58 19.98
CA SER A 492 -7.38 16.45 20.17
C SER A 492 -7.56 16.09 21.63
N ARG A 493 -8.75 15.61 22.01
CA ARG A 493 -9.06 15.22 23.39
C ARG A 493 -9.46 13.75 23.49
N ASN A 494 -9.11 13.07 24.58
CA ASN A 494 -9.55 11.71 24.87
C ASN A 494 -9.08 10.67 23.83
N VAL A 495 -7.78 10.69 23.50
CA VAL A 495 -7.19 9.77 22.51
C VAL A 495 -6.74 8.49 23.19
N THR A 496 -7.08 7.34 22.62
CA THR A 496 -6.68 6.01 23.12
C THR A 496 -5.89 5.25 22.06
N VAL A 497 -4.66 4.83 22.40
CA VAL A 497 -3.79 4.02 21.55
C VAL A 497 -3.34 2.80 22.33
N THR A 498 -3.77 1.61 21.91
CA THR A 498 -3.49 0.37 22.63
C THR A 498 -3.13 -0.80 21.73
N ASP A 499 -2.43 -1.79 22.29
CA ASP A 499 -2.05 -3.03 21.60
C ASP A 499 -1.39 -2.76 20.21
N SER A 500 -0.63 -1.67 20.05
CA SER A 500 -0.13 -1.19 18.74
C SER A 500 1.40 -1.15 18.64
N ALA A 501 1.95 -1.20 17.43
CA ALA A 501 3.38 -1.25 17.15
C ALA A 501 3.83 -0.16 16.16
N PHE A 502 4.85 0.60 16.53
CA PHE A 502 5.43 1.72 15.78
C PHE A 502 6.93 1.46 15.55
N ILE A 503 7.26 0.89 14.39
CA ILE A 503 8.52 0.19 14.19
C ILE A 503 9.32 0.80 13.03
N ASN A 504 10.60 1.11 13.25
CA ASN A 504 11.54 1.51 12.20
C ASN A 504 11.04 2.64 11.31
N ASN A 505 10.32 3.61 11.87
CA ASN A 505 9.94 4.80 11.11
C ASN A 505 11.15 5.73 11.04
N SER A 506 11.41 6.31 9.87
CA SER A 506 12.51 7.26 9.63
C SER A 506 12.19 8.64 10.21
N GLY A 507 11.63 8.69 11.41
CA GLY A 507 11.17 9.89 12.10
C GLY A 507 10.82 9.53 13.54
N HIS A 508 9.97 10.33 14.19
CA HIS A 508 9.46 10.00 15.52
C HIS A 508 8.55 8.76 15.49
N GLY A 509 8.45 8.08 16.63
CA GLY A 509 7.35 7.17 16.94
C GLY A 509 6.03 7.95 17.09
N PRO A 510 5.13 7.56 18.01
CA PRO A 510 3.94 8.36 18.32
C PRO A 510 4.28 9.75 18.87
N TRP A 511 3.64 10.77 18.30
CA TRP A 511 3.78 12.17 18.69
C TRP A 511 2.41 12.79 18.93
N PHE A 512 2.15 13.20 20.16
CA PHE A 512 0.99 14.00 20.54
C PHE A 512 1.47 15.42 20.80
N ASP A 513 0.95 16.37 20.02
CA ASP A 513 1.49 17.73 19.93
C ASP A 513 0.37 18.78 19.85
N GLU A 514 0.67 20.04 20.15
CA GLU A 514 -0.26 21.15 19.91
C GLU A 514 -1.67 20.94 20.52
N SER A 515 -1.75 21.04 21.85
CA SER A 515 -3.00 20.96 22.62
C SER A 515 -3.72 19.60 22.56
N VAL A 516 -2.99 18.49 22.77
CA VAL A 516 -3.63 17.20 23.05
C VAL A 516 -3.93 17.06 24.54
N TYR A 517 -5.14 16.62 24.89
CA TYR A 517 -5.55 16.44 26.28
C TYR A 517 -6.11 15.03 26.55
N ASN A 518 -5.69 14.41 27.64
CA ASN A 518 -6.19 13.12 28.13
C ASN A 518 -5.92 11.95 27.14
N VAL A 519 -4.67 11.53 27.07
CA VAL A 519 -4.21 10.40 26.24
C VAL A 519 -4.08 9.12 27.08
N THR A 520 -4.58 8.00 26.56
CA THR A 520 -4.26 6.65 27.04
C THR A 520 -3.36 5.97 26.02
N PHE A 521 -2.12 5.69 26.40
CA PHE A 521 -1.11 5.05 25.55
C PHE A 521 -0.60 3.79 26.27
N THR A 522 -1.25 2.64 26.05
CA THR A 522 -0.97 1.44 26.85
C THR A 522 -0.77 0.17 26.04
N HIS A 523 0.15 -0.68 26.48
CA HIS A 523 0.49 -1.94 25.80
C HIS A 523 0.90 -1.75 24.34
N ASN A 524 1.83 -0.82 24.07
CA ASN A 524 2.36 -0.56 22.74
C ASN A 524 3.87 -0.87 22.65
N ASP A 525 4.36 -1.02 21.42
CA ASP A 525 5.79 -1.10 21.13
C ASP A 525 6.22 0.06 20.23
N ALA A 526 7.25 0.79 20.61
CA ALA A 526 7.88 1.82 19.80
C ALA A 526 9.37 1.52 19.68
N THR A 527 9.76 0.98 18.52
CA THR A 527 11.04 0.31 18.36
C THR A 527 11.78 0.74 17.10
N GLY A 528 13.07 1.06 17.24
CA GLY A 528 13.95 1.30 16.10
C GLY A 528 13.66 2.58 15.30
N ASN A 529 12.86 3.51 15.84
CA ASN A 529 12.55 4.75 15.12
C ASN A 529 13.78 5.67 15.11
N LEU A 530 13.99 6.43 14.02
CA LEU A 530 15.14 7.35 13.90
C LEU A 530 15.01 8.61 14.76
N GLY A 531 13.81 8.88 15.28
CA GLY A 531 13.55 9.91 16.29
C GLY A 531 13.31 9.28 17.66
N LYS A 532 12.50 9.98 18.46
CA LYS A 532 12.09 9.56 19.80
C LYS A 532 11.01 8.47 19.75
N GLY A 533 10.97 7.59 20.75
CA GLY A 533 10.00 6.50 20.85
C GLY A 533 8.57 6.98 21.14
N LEU A 534 8.39 7.92 22.06
CA LEU A 534 7.16 8.67 22.31
C LEU A 534 7.50 10.15 22.48
N VAL A 535 6.70 11.02 21.86
CA VAL A 535 6.72 12.47 22.08
C VAL A 535 5.36 12.92 22.60
N PHE A 536 5.34 13.52 23.79
CA PHE A 536 4.18 14.19 24.35
C PHE A 536 4.56 15.66 24.56
N GLU A 537 4.18 16.51 23.61
CA GLU A 537 4.62 17.89 23.48
C GLU A 537 3.44 18.87 23.51
N LEU A 538 3.60 20.04 24.15
CA LEU A 538 2.59 21.11 24.21
C LEU A 538 1.17 20.61 24.54
N SER A 539 1.10 19.63 25.44
CA SER A 539 -0.07 18.80 25.71
C SER A 539 -0.23 18.59 27.22
N ASP A 540 -1.33 17.97 27.64
CA ASP A 540 -1.54 17.70 29.06
C ASP A 540 -2.31 16.39 29.28
N ARG A 541 -1.97 15.70 30.37
CA ARG A 541 -2.60 14.46 30.81
C ARG A 541 -2.40 13.29 29.85
N ILE A 542 -1.43 12.44 30.17
CA ILE A 542 -1.21 11.16 29.48
C ILE A 542 -1.01 10.04 30.51
N ILE A 543 -1.54 8.84 30.22
CA ILE A 543 -1.14 7.60 30.88
C ILE A 543 -0.39 6.75 29.86
N ALA A 544 0.93 6.71 30.00
CA ALA A 544 1.82 5.84 29.24
C ALA A 544 2.22 4.64 30.11
N ALA A 545 1.55 3.50 29.92
CA ALA A 545 1.81 2.31 30.74
C ALA A 545 1.88 0.99 29.99
N ASP A 546 2.69 0.05 30.48
CA ASP A 546 2.91 -1.27 29.87
C ASP A 546 3.45 -1.19 28.43
N ASN A 547 4.25 -0.16 28.09
CA ASN A 547 4.83 -0.01 26.75
C ASN A 547 6.30 -0.44 26.69
N THR A 548 6.75 -0.82 25.49
CA THR A 548 8.17 -1.00 25.19
C THR A 548 8.69 0.13 24.31
N PHE A 549 9.83 0.71 24.68
CA PHE A 549 10.52 1.78 23.95
C PHE A 549 11.97 1.36 23.72
N ILE A 550 12.25 0.75 22.57
CA ILE A 550 13.48 -0.01 22.35
C ILE A 550 14.24 0.52 21.13
N HIS A 551 15.54 0.82 21.27
CA HIS A 551 16.41 1.18 20.14
C HIS A 551 15.95 2.34 19.25
N ASN A 552 15.21 3.28 19.82
CA ASN A 552 14.96 4.55 19.15
C ASN A 552 16.27 5.36 19.14
N ALA A 553 16.61 6.01 18.03
CA ALA A 553 17.91 6.65 17.88
C ALA A 553 18.09 7.88 18.80
N ASP A 554 16.98 8.44 19.28
CA ASP A 554 16.91 9.53 20.26
C ASP A 554 16.30 9.02 21.59
N ASP A 555 15.57 9.82 22.36
CA ASP A 555 14.95 9.41 23.61
C ASP A 555 13.90 8.29 23.45
N GLY A 556 13.82 7.39 24.43
CA GLY A 556 12.74 6.41 24.50
C GLY A 556 11.37 7.07 24.73
N VAL A 557 11.30 7.97 25.71
CA VAL A 557 10.09 8.76 26.04
C VAL A 557 10.47 10.21 26.25
N ALA A 558 9.74 11.14 25.63
CA ALA A 558 9.87 12.57 25.86
C ALA A 558 8.54 13.22 26.26
N ILE A 559 8.58 13.97 27.36
CA ILE A 559 7.54 14.87 27.85
C ILE A 559 8.06 16.29 27.73
N MET A 560 7.47 17.11 26.86
CA MET A 560 8.01 18.42 26.49
C MET A 560 6.94 19.49 26.67
N ASN A 561 7.18 20.48 27.52
CA ASN A 561 6.19 21.53 27.84
C ASN A 561 4.79 20.94 28.14
N SER A 562 4.74 19.81 28.86
CA SER A 562 3.53 19.01 29.03
C SER A 562 3.39 18.47 30.44
N GLY A 563 2.20 18.60 31.02
CA GLY A 563 1.90 18.24 32.41
C GLY A 563 1.07 16.96 32.57
N ASN A 564 0.90 16.57 33.83
CA ASN A 564 0.03 15.47 34.28
C ASN A 564 0.31 14.12 33.59
N ALA A 565 1.59 13.83 33.33
CA ALA A 565 2.03 12.61 32.67
C ALA A 565 2.30 11.47 33.68
N THR A 566 1.67 10.32 33.46
CA THR A 566 1.87 9.08 34.21
C THR A 566 2.66 8.09 33.34
N ILE A 567 3.96 7.94 33.62
CA ILE A 567 4.88 7.04 32.90
C ILE A 567 5.14 5.84 33.79
N TRP A 568 4.33 4.79 33.67
CA TRP A 568 4.33 3.67 34.63
C TRP A 568 4.56 2.32 33.96
N ASN A 569 5.31 1.42 34.58
CA ASN A 569 5.39 0.02 34.13
C ASN A 569 5.84 -0.14 32.66
N ASN A 570 6.76 0.70 32.18
CA ASN A 570 7.30 0.59 30.82
C ASN A 570 8.69 -0.05 30.83
N THR A 571 9.07 -0.69 29.71
CA THR A 571 10.46 -1.12 29.47
C THR A 571 11.08 -0.21 28.42
N ILE A 572 12.13 0.52 28.80
CA ILE A 572 12.80 1.54 28.00
C ILE A 572 14.26 1.14 27.88
N ALA A 573 14.73 0.77 26.69
CA ALA A 573 16.09 0.25 26.56
C ALA A 573 16.80 0.53 25.23
N GLY A 574 18.12 0.75 25.33
CA GLY A 574 19.00 0.87 24.17
C GLY A 574 18.71 2.05 23.25
N ASN A 575 18.05 3.09 23.76
CA ASN A 575 17.74 4.32 23.03
C ASN A 575 18.88 5.36 23.20
N GLY A 576 18.88 6.45 22.41
CA GLY A 576 19.84 7.56 22.57
C GLY A 576 19.79 8.24 23.94
N GLY A 577 18.59 8.31 24.53
CA GLY A 577 18.35 8.70 25.93
C GLY A 577 17.20 7.88 26.53
N GLY A 578 17.14 7.75 27.86
CA GLY A 578 16.08 6.99 28.53
C GLY A 578 14.72 7.70 28.51
N ILE A 579 14.45 8.46 29.56
CA ILE A 579 13.27 9.32 29.70
C ILE A 579 13.74 10.78 29.72
N ASP A 580 13.11 11.61 28.89
CA ASP A 580 13.34 13.05 28.82
C ASP A 580 12.10 13.83 29.24
N ILE A 581 12.25 14.71 30.22
CA ILE A 581 11.19 15.58 30.73
C ILE A 581 11.74 17.00 30.67
N THR A 582 11.21 17.81 29.75
CA THR A 582 11.76 19.13 29.45
C THR A 582 10.74 20.25 29.39
N GLU A 583 11.16 21.41 29.87
CA GLU A 583 10.42 22.67 29.76
C GLU A 583 11.26 23.68 28.97
N ASP A 584 10.62 24.40 28.05
CA ASP A 584 11.20 25.57 27.37
C ASP A 584 10.39 26.83 27.69
N SER A 585 10.61 27.93 26.96
CA SER A 585 9.94 29.21 27.23
C SER A 585 8.50 29.33 26.70
N ARG A 586 8.01 28.35 25.92
CA ARG A 586 6.67 28.40 25.32
C ARG A 586 5.59 28.27 26.41
N ARG A 587 4.57 29.12 26.36
CA ARG A 587 3.43 29.11 27.31
C ARG A 587 2.13 29.23 26.55
N ALA A 588 1.09 28.48 26.96
CA ALA A 588 -0.21 28.57 26.30
C ALA A 588 -0.85 29.97 26.44
N SER A 589 -0.45 30.75 27.45
CA SER A 589 -0.85 32.15 27.64
C SER A 589 -0.32 33.09 26.57
N ASP A 590 0.77 32.74 25.89
CA ASP A 590 1.24 33.49 24.72
C ASP A 590 0.47 33.06 23.48
N LEU A 591 -0.61 33.81 23.19
CA LEU A 591 -1.50 33.54 22.05
C LEU A 591 -0.87 33.85 20.68
N SER A 592 0.37 34.35 20.64
CA SER A 592 1.11 34.55 19.38
C SER A 592 1.77 33.27 18.85
N LEU A 593 2.00 32.29 19.74
CA LEU A 593 2.56 31.00 19.37
C LEU A 593 1.51 30.13 18.66
N PRO A 594 1.91 29.27 17.71
CA PRO A 594 1.00 28.28 17.13
C PRO A 594 0.76 27.12 18.10
N GLY A 595 -0.29 26.34 17.82
CA GLY A 595 -0.57 25.08 18.52
C GLY A 595 -1.75 25.10 19.48
N HIS A 596 -2.41 26.24 19.70
CA HIS A 596 -3.60 26.31 20.55
C HIS A 596 -4.82 25.65 19.90
N ASP A 597 -5.60 24.92 20.71
CA ASP A 597 -6.95 24.50 20.32
C ASP A 597 -7.94 25.67 20.39
N LYS A 598 -8.22 26.27 19.24
CA LYS A 598 -9.20 27.37 19.09
C LYS A 598 -10.64 27.00 19.45
N ARG A 599 -10.93 25.71 19.71
CA ARG A 599 -12.24 25.25 20.18
C ARG A 599 -12.40 25.40 21.70
N GLN A 600 -11.35 25.78 22.42
CA GLN A 600 -11.31 25.96 23.87
C GLN A 600 -11.22 27.45 24.24
N PRO A 601 -11.55 27.83 25.50
CA PRO A 601 -11.17 29.13 26.02
C PRO A 601 -9.67 29.34 25.90
N LEU A 602 -9.21 30.55 25.53
CA LEU A 602 -7.80 30.85 25.34
C LEU A 602 -7.29 31.85 26.41
N PRO A 603 -6.18 31.55 27.12
CA PRO A 603 -5.46 30.27 27.10
C PRO A 603 -6.31 29.12 27.68
N ASP A 604 -6.09 27.91 27.16
CA ASP A 604 -6.79 26.71 27.62
C ASP A 604 -6.30 26.33 29.02
N PRO A 605 -7.14 26.43 30.07
CA PRO A 605 -6.71 26.13 31.43
C PRO A 605 -6.38 24.64 31.64
N THR A 606 -6.79 23.76 30.72
CA THR A 606 -6.51 22.32 30.79
C THR A 606 -5.19 21.94 30.10
N VAL A 607 -4.63 22.80 29.25
CA VAL A 607 -3.37 22.55 28.54
C VAL A 607 -2.47 23.79 28.60
N PRO A 608 -1.80 24.04 29.74
CA PRO A 608 -1.08 25.29 29.98
C PRO A 608 0.28 25.39 29.27
N TRP A 609 0.76 24.30 28.69
CA TRP A 609 2.14 24.13 28.21
C TRP A 609 3.20 24.29 29.31
N ILE A 610 2.96 23.63 30.44
CA ILE A 610 3.85 23.64 31.60
C ILE A 610 4.02 22.20 32.08
N VAL A 611 5.27 21.75 32.20
CA VAL A 611 5.59 20.48 32.82
C VAL A 611 5.35 20.57 34.33
N THR A 612 4.37 19.82 34.79
CA THR A 612 4.04 19.65 36.20
C THR A 612 3.39 18.30 36.42
N ASN A 613 3.43 17.81 37.66
CA ASN A 613 2.75 16.59 38.06
C ASN A 613 3.10 15.37 37.17
N VAL A 614 4.36 15.25 36.77
CA VAL A 614 4.85 14.04 36.09
C VAL A 614 5.21 12.98 37.13
N SER A 615 4.67 11.77 36.96
CA SER A 615 4.93 10.60 37.80
C SER A 615 5.60 9.50 36.99
N VAL A 616 6.77 9.05 37.46
CA VAL A 616 7.59 8.00 36.83
C VAL A 616 7.72 6.84 37.81
N ALA A 617 7.02 5.73 37.57
CA ALA A 617 7.09 4.60 38.50
C ALA A 617 7.15 3.23 37.84
N ASN A 618 7.78 2.28 38.52
CA ASN A 618 7.80 0.88 38.11
C ASN A 618 8.36 0.62 36.70
N ASN A 619 9.12 1.55 36.13
CA ASN A 619 9.72 1.38 34.82
C ASN A 619 11.04 0.61 34.93
N VAL A 620 11.41 -0.10 33.86
CA VAL A 620 12.78 -0.58 33.66
C VAL A 620 13.43 0.32 32.61
N VAL A 621 14.46 1.06 33.00
CA VAL A 621 15.21 1.96 32.12
C VAL A 621 16.64 1.46 32.01
N SER A 622 17.02 0.91 30.86
CA SER A 622 18.29 0.19 30.66
C SER A 622 19.06 0.80 29.49
N GLN A 623 20.14 1.51 29.78
CA GLN A 623 20.97 2.14 28.75
C GLN A 623 22.44 1.74 28.85
N SER A 624 23.08 1.54 27.71
CA SER A 624 24.51 1.20 27.63
C SER A 624 25.39 2.35 27.16
N ALA A 625 24.79 3.41 26.62
CA ALA A 625 25.44 4.60 26.09
C ALA A 625 24.50 5.80 26.22
N GLY A 626 24.94 6.98 25.75
CA GLY A 626 24.18 8.21 25.82
C GLY A 626 24.51 9.06 27.04
N GLU A 627 23.74 10.13 27.22
CA GLU A 627 24.02 11.13 28.24
C GLU A 627 23.36 10.80 29.59
N TYR A 628 22.13 10.28 29.61
CA TYR A 628 21.34 10.09 30.83
C TYR A 628 20.40 8.88 30.78
N LEU A 629 19.99 8.40 31.96
CA LEU A 629 18.85 7.49 32.10
C LEU A 629 17.54 8.27 32.25
N LEU A 630 17.57 9.36 33.00
CA LEU A 630 16.45 10.29 33.20
C LEU A 630 16.95 11.74 33.06
N ARG A 631 16.28 12.55 32.26
CA ARG A 631 16.50 14.00 32.23
C ARG A 631 15.24 14.71 32.70
N VAL A 632 15.42 15.63 33.63
CA VAL A 632 14.41 16.59 34.09
C VAL A 632 15.05 17.96 34.00
N ALA A 633 14.89 18.60 32.84
CA ALA A 633 15.60 19.83 32.50
C ALA A 633 14.61 20.95 32.18
N ASP A 634 14.90 22.13 32.71
CA ASP A 634 14.12 23.32 32.44
C ASP A 634 15.04 24.35 31.77
N TRP A 635 14.81 24.53 30.48
CA TRP A 635 15.55 25.46 29.65
C TRP A 635 15.04 26.90 29.79
N SER A 636 13.80 27.09 30.27
CA SER A 636 13.29 28.42 30.64
C SER A 636 13.93 28.97 31.91
N ARG A 637 14.40 28.07 32.79
CA ARG A 637 14.97 28.36 34.11
C ARG A 637 13.95 28.95 35.09
N GLU A 638 12.66 28.74 34.86
CA GLU A 638 11.59 29.22 35.73
C GLU A 638 11.22 28.20 36.83
N PHE A 639 11.44 26.91 36.57
CA PHE A 639 11.00 25.80 37.40
C PHE A 639 12.16 24.94 37.88
N THR A 640 11.95 24.37 39.06
CA THR A 640 12.78 23.27 39.58
C THR A 640 12.26 21.94 39.07
N GLY A 641 13.13 20.94 38.98
CA GLY A 641 12.72 19.58 38.66
C GLY A 641 11.69 19.03 39.66
N GLY A 642 11.70 19.48 40.92
CA GLY A 642 10.72 19.09 41.93
C GLY A 642 9.33 19.71 41.74
N GLN A 643 9.22 20.78 40.96
CA GLN A 643 7.92 21.30 40.51
C GLN A 643 7.40 20.56 39.27
N MET A 644 8.32 20.06 38.44
CA MET A 644 8.01 19.33 37.21
C MET A 644 7.58 17.88 37.48
N VAL A 645 8.34 17.17 38.32
CA VAL A 645 8.16 15.74 38.64
C VAL A 645 7.64 15.60 40.05
N SER A 646 6.39 15.16 40.19
CA SER A 646 5.75 14.95 41.49
C SER A 646 6.15 13.64 42.16
N GLN A 647 6.62 12.66 41.38
CA GLN A 647 7.03 11.35 41.88
C GLN A 647 8.00 10.64 40.93
N SER A 648 9.06 10.05 41.48
CA SER A 648 9.86 9.04 40.78
C SER A 648 10.25 7.92 41.75
N GLU A 649 9.62 6.74 41.64
CA GLU A 649 9.73 5.69 42.66
C GLU A 649 9.48 4.27 42.11
N GLY A 650 10.05 3.24 42.74
CA GLY A 650 9.87 1.85 42.37
C GLY A 650 10.47 1.46 41.01
N ASN A 651 11.31 2.32 40.43
CA ASN A 651 11.93 2.11 39.12
C ASN A 651 13.19 1.23 39.22
N LEU A 652 13.53 0.55 38.13
CA LEU A 652 14.79 -0.13 37.94
C LEU A 652 15.59 0.54 36.83
N PHE A 653 16.60 1.28 37.23
CA PHE A 653 17.56 1.91 36.36
C PHE A 653 18.75 0.99 36.13
N HIS A 654 19.25 0.94 34.91
CA HIS A 654 20.47 0.21 34.56
C HIS A 654 21.37 1.05 33.67
N ARG A 655 22.67 0.98 33.97
CA ARG A 655 23.75 1.53 33.18
C ARG A 655 24.84 0.49 32.94
N ALA A 656 25.46 0.51 31.76
CA ALA A 656 26.51 -0.46 31.42
C ALA A 656 27.79 -0.29 32.27
N SER A 657 28.14 0.95 32.65
CA SER A 657 29.29 1.23 33.51
C SER A 657 29.06 2.47 34.36
N ALA A 658 29.99 2.79 35.26
CA ALA A 658 29.91 3.99 36.09
C ALA A 658 29.92 5.31 35.28
N THR A 659 30.29 5.26 34.00
CA THR A 659 30.42 6.41 33.10
C THR A 659 29.59 6.30 31.82
N ALA A 660 28.75 5.27 31.69
CA ALA A 660 27.94 5.05 30.50
C ALA A 660 26.54 4.51 30.89
N PRO A 661 25.47 5.34 30.81
CA PRO A 661 25.47 6.76 30.38
C PRO A 661 26.30 7.70 31.26
N THR A 662 26.63 8.89 30.73
CA THR A 662 27.48 9.90 31.41
C THR A 662 26.93 10.28 32.78
N TYR A 663 25.63 10.50 32.86
CA TYR A 663 24.90 10.81 34.07
C TYR A 663 23.86 9.72 34.34
N VAL A 664 23.60 9.47 35.61
CA VAL A 664 22.38 8.74 35.98
C VAL A 664 21.18 9.63 35.64
N THR A 665 21.22 10.87 36.12
CA THR A 665 20.13 11.83 35.96
C THR A 665 20.68 13.20 35.60
N VAL A 666 19.99 13.93 34.72
CA VAL A 666 20.13 15.39 34.57
C VAL A 666 18.94 16.04 35.25
N TRP A 667 19.16 17.06 36.08
CA TRP A 667 18.12 17.63 36.93
C TRP A 667 18.26 19.16 37.06
N SER A 668 17.16 19.91 36.98
CA SER A 668 17.10 21.34 37.31
C SER A 668 16.96 21.55 38.82
N PRO A 669 18.04 21.93 39.55
CA PRO A 669 18.03 21.92 41.00
C PRO A 669 17.32 23.14 41.62
N GLN A 670 17.32 24.27 40.92
CA GLN A 670 16.78 25.53 41.41
C GLN A 670 16.35 26.42 40.23
N ALA A 671 15.30 27.22 40.43
CA ALA A 671 14.90 28.24 39.47
C ALA A 671 16.02 29.27 39.28
N GLY A 672 16.13 29.83 38.08
CA GLY A 672 17.17 30.77 37.65
C GLY A 672 18.51 30.12 37.29
N ALA A 673 18.73 28.84 37.62
CA ALA A 673 19.95 28.10 37.26
C ALA A 673 19.71 27.15 36.09
N GLY A 674 20.80 26.78 35.40
CA GLY A 674 20.75 25.71 34.40
C GLY A 674 20.66 24.32 35.05
N SER A 675 20.24 23.32 34.26
CA SER A 675 20.22 21.93 34.67
C SER A 675 21.62 21.38 34.95
N LYS A 676 21.70 20.44 35.90
CA LYS A 676 22.94 19.83 36.38
C LYS A 676 22.91 18.32 36.15
N GLY A 677 24.00 17.76 35.63
CA GLY A 677 24.20 16.32 35.56
C GLY A 677 24.65 15.70 36.89
N TYR A 678 24.10 14.54 37.23
CA TYR A 678 24.42 13.76 38.42
C TYR A 678 25.03 12.41 38.01
N PRO A 679 26.36 12.24 38.14
CA PRO A 679 27.04 11.01 37.70
C PRO A 679 26.85 9.82 38.64
N THR A 680 26.40 10.05 39.88
CA THR A 680 26.20 9.01 40.89
C THR A 680 24.78 9.01 41.44
N TRP A 681 24.28 7.81 41.74
CA TRP A 681 22.95 7.59 42.31
C TRP A 681 22.75 8.32 43.64
N ASP A 682 23.75 8.26 44.53
CA ASP A 682 23.66 8.88 45.85
C ASP A 682 23.64 10.41 45.78
N ALA A 683 24.39 11.02 44.86
CA ALA A 683 24.37 12.47 44.68
C ALA A 683 23.01 12.94 44.14
N TYR A 684 22.42 12.19 43.21
CA TYR A 684 21.08 12.46 42.70
C TYR A 684 20.04 12.37 43.84
N ARG A 685 19.98 11.24 44.55
CA ARG A 685 19.01 11.04 45.65
C ARG A 685 19.18 12.05 46.78
N ALA A 686 20.42 12.39 47.15
CA ALA A 686 20.69 13.41 48.15
C ALA A 686 20.20 14.81 47.72
N ALA A 687 20.24 15.10 46.42
CA ALA A 687 19.82 16.39 45.89
C ALA A 687 18.29 16.49 45.69
N THR A 688 17.60 15.38 45.40
CA THR A 688 16.19 15.40 45.00
C THR A 688 15.25 14.80 46.03
N GLY A 689 15.72 13.86 46.87
CA GLY A 689 14.87 13.05 47.75
C GLY A 689 13.98 12.05 47.03
N LEU A 690 14.10 11.93 45.70
CA LEU A 690 13.33 10.99 44.87
C LEU A 690 14.06 9.65 44.74
N ASP A 691 13.35 8.66 44.21
CA ASP A 691 13.86 7.33 43.88
C ASP A 691 14.42 6.58 45.10
N ALA A 692 13.80 6.81 46.27
CA ALA A 692 14.17 6.15 47.52
C ALA A 692 13.90 4.63 47.48
N SER A 693 12.84 4.23 46.77
CA SER A 693 12.44 2.84 46.55
C SER A 693 12.92 2.25 45.21
N SER A 694 13.56 3.07 44.37
CA SER A 694 14.13 2.66 43.09
C SER A 694 15.55 2.07 43.24
N LEU A 695 16.01 1.35 42.23
CA LEU A 695 17.33 0.71 42.19
C LEU A 695 18.11 1.10 40.94
N LEU A 696 19.40 1.43 41.11
CA LEU A 696 20.37 1.51 40.02
C LEU A 696 21.23 0.25 39.97
N VAL A 697 21.29 -0.38 38.79
CA VAL A 697 22.18 -1.49 38.45
C VAL A 697 23.30 -0.96 37.56
N THR A 698 24.56 -1.29 37.88
CA THR A 698 25.72 -0.98 37.04
C THR A 698 26.36 -2.29 36.57
N GLY A 699 26.63 -2.42 35.27
CA GLY A 699 27.25 -3.61 34.68
C GLY A 699 26.29 -4.37 33.77
N THR A 700 26.08 -5.66 34.03
CA THR A 700 25.21 -6.52 33.22
C THR A 700 23.77 -6.03 33.20
N SER A 701 23.17 -5.98 32.00
CA SER A 701 21.77 -5.58 31.83
C SER A 701 20.81 -6.47 32.64
N PRO A 702 19.78 -5.89 33.27
CA PRO A 702 18.69 -6.66 33.88
C PRO A 702 17.70 -7.18 32.83
N LEU A 703 17.91 -6.91 31.54
CA LEU A 703 17.04 -7.37 30.46
C LEU A 703 17.66 -8.56 29.71
N THR A 704 16.82 -9.48 29.27
CA THR A 704 17.17 -10.52 28.29
C THR A 704 17.36 -9.92 26.90
N SER A 705 17.84 -10.71 25.93
CA SER A 705 17.91 -10.30 24.52
C SER A 705 16.55 -10.01 23.88
N ALA A 706 15.45 -10.46 24.50
CA ALA A 706 14.08 -10.16 24.10
C ALA A 706 13.50 -8.95 24.87
N TYR A 707 14.34 -8.19 25.58
CA TYR A 707 13.94 -7.03 26.39
C TYR A 707 12.93 -7.34 27.51
N GLN A 708 12.95 -8.58 28.00
CA GLN A 708 12.17 -8.97 29.18
C GLN A 708 13.04 -8.84 30.42
N LEU A 709 12.43 -8.49 31.55
CA LEU A 709 13.12 -8.50 32.84
C LEU A 709 13.62 -9.93 33.14
N ASN A 710 14.92 -10.06 33.39
CA ASN A 710 15.50 -11.34 33.75
C ASN A 710 14.99 -11.83 35.12
N SER A 711 15.01 -13.15 35.33
CA SER A 711 14.49 -13.78 36.55
C SER A 711 15.23 -13.36 37.82
N GLN A 712 16.52 -12.99 37.72
CA GLN A 712 17.31 -12.49 38.85
C GLN A 712 16.70 -11.23 39.47
N TYR A 713 16.07 -10.38 38.67
CA TYR A 713 15.47 -9.12 39.13
C TYR A 713 13.95 -9.24 39.29
N ALA A 714 13.34 -10.41 39.04
CA ALA A 714 11.92 -10.64 39.28
C ALA A 714 11.52 -10.43 40.75
N SER A 715 12.40 -10.74 41.70
CA SER A 715 12.17 -10.47 43.13
C SER A 715 12.04 -8.97 43.45
N ARG A 716 12.58 -8.10 42.59
CA ARG A 716 12.47 -6.63 42.71
C ARG A 716 11.07 -6.11 42.46
N ALA A 717 10.20 -6.90 41.85
CA ALA A 717 8.78 -6.57 41.78
C ALA A 717 8.21 -6.22 43.17
N SER A 718 8.68 -6.85 44.25
CA SER A 718 8.28 -6.51 45.63
C SER A 718 8.57 -5.06 46.06
N SER A 719 9.59 -4.41 45.46
CA SER A 719 9.97 -3.01 45.73
C SER A 719 9.25 -2.01 44.81
N SER A 720 8.63 -2.47 43.72
CA SER A 720 7.80 -1.64 42.84
C SER A 720 6.56 -1.14 43.60
N LEU A 721 6.05 0.04 43.26
CA LEU A 721 4.83 0.58 43.84
C LEU A 721 3.60 -0.24 43.44
N PRO A 722 2.55 -0.30 44.28
CA PRO A 722 1.29 -0.90 43.87
C PRO A 722 0.68 -0.10 42.71
N VAL A 723 0.29 -0.79 41.64
CA VAL A 723 -0.42 -0.19 40.50
C VAL A 723 -1.68 0.52 41.00
N THR A 724 -1.82 1.80 40.66
CA THR A 724 -2.96 2.61 41.08
C THR A 724 -4.24 2.21 40.35
N ALA A 725 -5.40 2.57 40.91
CA ALA A 725 -6.69 2.36 40.23
C ALA A 725 -6.74 3.07 38.86
N GLN A 726 -6.14 4.25 38.75
CA GLN A 726 -6.08 5.02 37.50
C GLN A 726 -5.26 4.30 36.42
N VAL A 727 -4.08 3.78 36.77
CA VAL A 727 -3.24 3.02 35.83
C VAL A 727 -3.92 1.71 35.44
N ALA A 728 -4.51 0.98 36.39
CA ALA A 728 -5.21 -0.28 36.11
C ALA A 728 -6.43 -0.09 35.20
N ALA A 729 -7.16 1.03 35.33
CA ALA A 729 -8.28 1.35 34.45
C ALA A 729 -7.83 1.63 33.00
N ALA A 730 -6.68 2.27 32.82
CA ALA A 730 -6.12 2.61 31.51
C ALA A 730 -5.33 1.45 30.86
N ALA A 731 -4.71 0.60 31.67
CA ALA A 731 -3.96 -0.58 31.27
C ALA A 731 -4.52 -1.81 31.98
N PRO A 732 -5.59 -2.44 31.46
CA PRO A 732 -6.28 -3.55 32.14
C PRO A 732 -5.39 -4.79 32.40
N ARG A 733 -4.23 -4.89 31.75
CA ARG A 733 -3.22 -5.94 31.99
C ARG A 733 -2.46 -5.74 33.29
N LEU A 734 -2.48 -4.54 33.86
CA LEU A 734 -1.88 -4.20 35.15
C LEU A 734 -2.99 -4.19 36.21
N ALA A 735 -3.13 -5.28 36.96
CA ALA A 735 -4.15 -5.36 38.01
C ALA A 735 -3.90 -4.32 39.11
N GLN A 736 -4.96 -3.66 39.59
CA GLN A 736 -4.85 -2.70 40.70
C GLN A 736 -4.21 -3.37 41.92
N GLY A 737 -3.26 -2.68 42.56
CA GLY A 737 -2.54 -3.17 43.73
C GLY A 737 -1.43 -4.17 43.43
N SER A 738 -1.36 -4.70 42.19
CA SER A 738 -0.24 -5.53 41.77
C SER A 738 1.06 -4.75 41.78
N ARG A 739 2.16 -5.45 42.02
CA ARG A 739 3.50 -4.88 42.03
C ARG A 739 4.27 -5.51 40.89
N ILE A 740 4.32 -4.80 39.76
CA ILE A 740 4.91 -5.26 38.50
C ILE A 740 5.99 -4.25 38.14
N LEU A 741 7.08 -4.72 37.53
CA LEU A 741 8.21 -3.89 37.11
C LEU A 741 8.43 -4.06 35.61
N GLY A 742 8.51 -2.95 34.89
CA GLY A 742 8.61 -2.94 33.43
C GLY A 742 7.30 -3.34 32.75
N ALA A 743 7.37 -3.43 31.42
CA ALA A 743 6.27 -3.90 30.60
C ALA A 743 6.09 -5.42 30.72
N GLY A 744 4.85 -5.89 30.58
CA GLY A 744 4.52 -7.31 30.56
C GLY A 744 5.16 -8.06 29.38
N ALA A 745 5.25 -9.38 29.47
CA ALA A 745 5.67 -10.22 28.35
C ALA A 745 4.64 -10.22 27.19
N ARG A 746 5.01 -10.82 26.05
CA ARG A 746 4.13 -11.04 24.87
C ARG A 746 2.80 -11.68 25.27
#